data_AF-A0A6I4ZK44-F1
#
_entry.id   AF-A0A6I4ZK44-F1
#
_cell.length_a   1.000
_cell.length_b   1.000
_cell.length_c   1.000
_cell.angle_alpha   90.00
_cell.angle_beta   90.00
_cell.angle_gamma   90.00
#
_symmetry.space_group_name_H-M   'P 1'
#
loop_
_entity.id
_entity.type
_entity.pdbx_description
1 polymer ?
#
loop_
_entity_poly.entity_id
_entity_poly.type
_entity_poly.pdbx_seq_one_letter_code
_entity_poly.pdbx_strand_id
1 'polypeptide(L)'
;MPIRDPNDAAEVEAGIARVFGAPPEERASAIRQLFVEVLDFNPDRGEVSLAGAPAGVELPETADRLATLDGVSVLHVALQAPATGRVRKADVTAAARIIAEQFGDDLLLVLTNAGASQLHFVRPDLGDARPRLRRMIVERDLPQRTAVEQIAGIYWKRQETRSLPTALDRAFDVEPVTKDFFKEYKRVFRQAEESVSGFADEEGADKRLFVQTLFNRLMFIYFLQRKGWLDFRGDKDYLRALWDDYRRNRRENDDFYFTRLTTLFFVGLNNPDSRDLTAGTAPLIGSVPFLNGGLFERGDLDKRKGLTVPDEAIEPVLTDLFERFNFTVMESTPFDIEVAVDPEMLGKVFEELVTGRQESGSYYTPRDVVSYMCREALKGYLEVRGTGLPPAVIAAFVDEHRTAGIDVAAARKVAAALDEVTVVDPACGSGAYLLGMMQELVELQTVLFNAGADDKSLHTLKLEIIERNLRGVDIDPFAIHIAQLRLWLSLTIEYDGPPPVPPLPNLDLGIVTGDSLLVAHLSARDLAEGGVQGAFIDQAAELQELKARYMRESAGPAKAALRARIDEVNRGLRESYGGSAAPDAGGGVDWRSAFSEVFEPRDGRGGGFDIVIANPPYHQLQRDGGRLADLYRDVRYRTFVARGDIYQLFYERGCELLKPDGGVLAYITSNSWLRAEYGKKLRAFFAGRHTPLRWLDLGKDVFESAIVDSGVLLLRTGGGEVDAFPAVDMDRLPGIDFPPPEGDWGRIMPDGDGPWSTLSITEHSVMAKMRSRGVPLAEWDAVIKMGVITGYNEAFIIDGATRDALIADDPRSDEIIKPILRGRDIRRWRAEWAGKWIILAKFGSHEYLASDYPAVHEHLTRHEERLRNRGQVRYTRSRGKGRSTGYPGQHHWLELDNSPTDDFLGLFAKPKLFWMDMSPEGRFAYSEDTTFCNDKGFILVGPSLKYLCAVLNSSLVMWMIRHTALTTGLGLTQWKKFTVERIPIPPIGEEEQRPLVELVDRILEAKAVDAGAETEEWERAIDRLVYNLYGLIEEEDTAVERTLGLIHPTEEAEDAAILQKMLERAGDAGDSVSRDTVMAALRASSGA
;
A
#
# COMPACT_ATOMS: atom_id res chain seq x y z
N MET A 1 43.33 17.77 -3.26
CA MET A 1 43.38 16.32 -3.52
C MET A 1 42.03 15.82 -3.08
N PRO A 2 41.29 15.10 -3.92
CA PRO A 2 39.96 14.63 -3.57
C PRO A 2 40.02 13.64 -2.39
N ILE A 3 38.86 13.41 -1.78
CA ILE A 3 38.67 12.53 -0.61
C ILE A 3 39.45 11.23 -0.79
N ARG A 4 40.25 10.88 0.22
CA ARG A 4 41.21 9.77 0.16
C ARG A 4 40.65 8.43 0.64
N ASP A 5 39.67 8.43 1.55
CA ASP A 5 39.06 7.23 2.13
C ASP A 5 37.53 7.35 2.12
N PRO A 6 36.79 6.37 1.57
CA PRO A 6 35.32 6.34 1.60
C PRO A 6 34.71 6.25 3.01
N ASN A 7 35.48 5.85 4.03
CA ASN A 7 35.01 5.77 5.42
C ASN A 7 35.43 6.97 6.28
N ASP A 8 36.20 7.91 5.72
CA ASP A 8 36.66 9.12 6.42
C ASP A 8 36.09 10.37 5.74
N ALA A 9 35.06 10.93 6.36
CA ALA A 9 34.37 12.12 5.87
C ALA A 9 34.97 13.44 6.43
N ALA A 10 36.12 13.38 7.12
CA ALA A 10 36.73 14.55 7.77
C ALA A 10 37.08 15.69 6.80
N GLU A 11 37.43 15.39 5.55
CA GLU A 11 37.72 16.42 4.54
C GLU A 11 36.46 17.20 4.13
N VAL A 12 35.30 16.52 4.04
CA VAL A 12 34.00 17.16 3.78
C VAL A 12 33.56 17.97 4.99
N GLU A 13 33.70 17.42 6.20
CA GLU A 13 33.39 18.10 7.46
C GLU A 13 34.21 19.40 7.61
N ALA A 14 35.53 19.33 7.33
CA ALA A 14 36.40 20.50 7.33
C ALA A 14 36.02 21.53 6.26
N GLY A 15 35.57 21.07 5.08
CA GLY A 15 35.06 21.93 4.01
C GLY A 15 33.77 22.66 4.41
N ILE A 16 32.82 21.95 5.01
CA ILE A 16 31.57 22.51 5.54
C ILE A 16 31.87 23.52 6.67
N ALA A 17 32.77 23.19 7.60
CA ALA A 17 33.18 24.09 8.67
C ALA A 17 33.80 25.39 8.13
N ARG A 18 34.55 25.31 7.02
CA ARG A 18 35.09 26.49 6.31
C ARG A 18 33.98 27.38 5.76
N VAL A 19 32.91 26.80 5.21
CA VAL A 19 31.75 27.55 4.73
C VAL A 19 31.03 28.27 5.87
N PHE A 20 30.81 27.61 7.01
CA PHE A 20 30.21 28.23 8.20
C PHE A 20 31.10 29.31 8.84
N GLY A 21 32.43 29.20 8.69
CA GLY A 21 33.38 30.20 9.15
C GLY A 21 33.57 31.39 8.19
N ALA A 22 33.11 31.29 6.94
CA ALA A 22 33.35 32.29 5.91
C ALA A 22 32.41 33.51 6.03
N PRO A 23 32.92 34.74 5.88
CA PRO A 23 32.08 35.93 5.78
C PRO A 23 31.23 35.89 4.49
N PRO A 24 30.08 36.60 4.43
CA PRO A 24 29.14 36.53 3.32
C PRO A 24 29.76 36.62 1.92
N GLU A 25 30.71 37.53 1.73
CA GLU A 25 31.43 37.79 0.48
C GLU A 25 32.40 36.68 0.06
N GLU A 26 32.84 35.82 0.99
CA GLU A 26 33.76 34.71 0.71
C GLU A 26 33.05 33.34 0.63
N ARG A 27 31.76 33.27 0.96
CA ARG A 27 31.00 32.00 1.03
C ARG A 27 30.93 31.27 -0.29
N ALA A 28 30.64 31.96 -1.39
CA ALA A 28 30.63 31.35 -2.72
C ALA A 28 32.00 30.70 -3.04
N SER A 29 33.10 31.34 -2.62
CA SER A 29 34.44 30.78 -2.77
C SER A 29 34.68 29.56 -1.87
N ALA A 30 34.22 29.60 -0.62
CA ALA A 30 34.33 28.46 0.29
C ALA A 30 33.53 27.24 -0.18
N ILE A 31 32.31 27.45 -0.68
CA ILE A 31 31.47 26.38 -1.26
C ILE A 31 32.14 25.85 -2.53
N ARG A 32 32.66 26.72 -3.41
CA ARG A 32 33.41 26.28 -4.59
C ARG A 32 34.60 25.40 -4.21
N GLN A 33 35.35 25.73 -3.15
CA GLN A 33 36.46 24.90 -2.68
C GLN A 33 36.00 23.50 -2.23
N LEU A 34 34.85 23.40 -1.53
CA LEU A 34 34.27 22.10 -1.18
C LEU A 34 34.01 21.24 -2.43
N PHE A 35 33.39 21.79 -3.47
CA PHE A 35 33.09 21.01 -4.68
C PHE A 35 34.33 20.71 -5.53
N VAL A 36 35.23 21.67 -5.71
CA VAL A 36 36.39 21.53 -6.60
C VAL A 36 37.54 20.78 -5.95
N GLU A 37 37.90 21.11 -4.70
CA GLU A 37 39.09 20.53 -4.06
C GLU A 37 38.83 19.18 -3.40
N VAL A 38 37.61 18.97 -2.87
CA VAL A 38 37.22 17.79 -2.09
C VAL A 38 36.43 16.79 -2.95
N LEU A 39 35.44 17.25 -3.72
CA LEU A 39 34.54 16.38 -4.51
C LEU A 39 34.93 16.24 -6.00
N ASP A 40 36.05 16.84 -6.43
CA ASP A 40 36.62 16.70 -7.79
C ASP A 40 35.73 17.25 -8.93
N PHE A 41 35.00 18.34 -8.69
CA PHE A 41 34.25 19.05 -9.73
C PHE A 41 35.15 20.02 -10.52
N ASN A 42 34.78 20.33 -11.77
CA ASN A 42 35.45 21.40 -12.51
C ASN A 42 34.97 22.77 -12.03
N PRO A 43 35.86 23.77 -11.90
CA PRO A 43 35.46 25.11 -11.50
C PRO A 43 34.59 25.78 -12.58
N ASP A 44 33.52 26.45 -12.18
CA ASP A 44 32.67 27.27 -13.04
C ASP A 44 32.51 28.69 -12.44
N ARG A 45 32.19 29.69 -13.26
CA ARG A 45 32.03 31.09 -12.86
C ARG A 45 30.97 31.79 -13.70
N GLY A 46 30.22 32.69 -13.07
CA GLY A 46 29.18 33.50 -13.69
C GLY A 46 27.97 33.62 -12.77
N GLU A 47 26.95 34.32 -13.24
CA GLU A 47 25.70 34.55 -12.49
C GLU A 47 24.50 34.12 -13.33
N VAL A 48 23.45 33.66 -12.64
CA VAL A 48 22.15 33.26 -13.22
C VAL A 48 21.08 34.17 -12.67
N SER A 49 20.20 34.71 -13.51
CA SER A 49 19.11 35.58 -13.06
C SER A 49 18.02 34.79 -12.34
N LEU A 50 17.55 35.32 -11.20
CA LEU A 50 16.41 34.82 -10.44
C LEU A 50 15.16 35.72 -10.59
N ALA A 51 15.06 36.47 -11.70
CA ALA A 51 13.92 37.32 -11.97
C ALA A 51 12.62 36.51 -12.11
N GLY A 52 11.51 37.00 -11.55
CA GLY A 52 10.19 36.37 -11.64
C GLY A 52 9.68 35.68 -10.37
N ALA A 53 10.27 35.96 -9.20
CA ALA A 53 9.79 35.44 -7.93
C ALA A 53 8.31 35.80 -7.65
N PRO A 54 7.49 34.87 -7.13
CA PRO A 54 6.12 35.16 -6.70
C PRO A 54 6.07 36.25 -5.60
N ALA A 55 4.96 36.97 -5.50
CA ALA A 55 4.76 37.97 -4.45
C ALA A 55 4.92 37.34 -3.05
N GLY A 56 5.74 37.96 -2.18
CA GLY A 56 6.01 37.49 -0.81
C GLY A 56 7.27 36.62 -0.64
N VAL A 57 7.94 36.24 -1.72
CA VAL A 57 9.21 35.51 -1.69
C VAL A 57 10.38 36.50 -1.84
N GLU A 58 11.35 36.44 -0.93
CA GLU A 58 12.53 37.30 -0.95
C GLU A 58 13.73 36.52 -1.51
N LEU A 59 14.00 36.67 -2.82
CA LEU A 59 15.15 36.06 -3.48
C LEU A 59 16.20 37.12 -3.86
N PRO A 60 17.50 36.77 -3.89
CA PRO A 60 18.52 37.63 -4.49
C PRO A 60 18.28 37.79 -6.00
N GLU A 61 18.86 38.82 -6.61
CA GLU A 61 18.72 39.07 -8.06
C GLU A 61 19.38 37.97 -8.92
N THR A 62 20.48 37.41 -8.41
CA THR A 62 21.27 36.39 -9.10
C THR A 62 21.69 35.23 -8.19
N ALA A 63 22.01 34.10 -8.82
CA ALA A 63 22.66 32.93 -8.21
C ALA A 63 24.06 32.73 -8.82
N ASP A 64 25.04 32.36 -8.01
CA ASP A 64 26.43 32.18 -8.43
C ASP A 64 26.68 30.79 -9.02
N ARG A 65 27.34 30.72 -10.19
CA ARG A 65 27.90 29.47 -10.72
C ARG A 65 29.18 29.11 -9.99
N LEU A 66 29.19 27.94 -9.37
CA LEU A 66 30.32 27.49 -8.54
C LEU A 66 31.18 26.44 -9.24
N ALA A 67 30.56 25.39 -9.76
CA ALA A 67 31.24 24.23 -10.31
C ALA A 67 30.37 23.48 -11.32
N THR A 68 30.97 22.64 -12.16
CA THR A 68 30.27 21.76 -13.09
C THR A 68 30.98 20.42 -13.26
N LEU A 69 30.22 19.35 -13.45
CA LEU A 69 30.76 18.01 -13.70
C LEU A 69 29.70 17.14 -14.39
N ASP A 70 30.09 16.39 -15.41
CA ASP A 70 29.21 15.48 -16.18
C ASP A 70 27.86 16.10 -16.59
N GLY A 71 27.86 17.39 -16.97
CA GLY A 71 26.65 18.14 -17.36
C GLY A 71 25.90 18.82 -16.20
N VAL A 72 26.11 18.39 -14.95
CA VAL A 72 25.46 18.97 -13.77
C VAL A 72 26.12 20.28 -13.38
N SER A 73 25.31 21.32 -13.13
CA SER A 73 25.76 22.63 -12.64
C SER A 73 25.51 22.80 -11.14
N VAL A 74 26.51 23.26 -10.40
CA VAL A 74 26.41 23.60 -8.97
C VAL A 74 26.24 25.12 -8.85
N LEU A 75 25.10 25.54 -8.28
CA LEU A 75 24.72 26.95 -8.15
C LEU A 75 24.55 27.31 -6.67
N HIS A 76 24.96 28.52 -6.28
CA HIS A 76 24.78 29.05 -4.93
C HIS A 76 23.76 30.18 -4.90
N VAL A 77 22.82 30.10 -3.95
CA VAL A 77 21.82 31.13 -3.70
C VAL A 77 21.98 31.66 -2.27
N ALA A 78 22.36 32.92 -2.16
CA ALA A 78 22.47 33.62 -0.87
C ALA A 78 21.11 34.19 -0.46
N LEU A 79 20.35 33.44 0.32
CA LEU A 79 19.03 33.87 0.79
C LEU A 79 19.15 34.91 1.91
N GLN A 80 18.27 35.92 1.88
CA GLN A 80 18.13 36.87 2.97
C GLN A 80 17.52 36.14 4.18
N ALA A 81 18.09 36.33 5.38
CA ALA A 81 17.56 35.69 6.58
C ALA A 81 16.36 36.50 7.11
N PRO A 82 15.21 35.86 7.41
CA PRO A 82 14.20 36.45 8.27
C PRO A 82 14.80 36.78 9.65
N ALA A 83 14.15 37.64 10.44
CA ALA A 83 14.56 37.96 11.81
C ALA A 83 14.76 36.73 12.73
N THR A 84 14.19 35.57 12.35
CA THR A 84 14.27 34.29 13.05
C THR A 84 15.52 33.45 12.71
N GLY A 85 16.32 33.86 11.72
CA GLY A 85 17.58 33.21 11.35
C GLY A 85 17.48 31.89 10.57
N ARG A 86 16.29 31.33 10.35
CA ARG A 86 16.07 30.11 9.53
C ARG A 86 15.63 30.43 8.10
N VAL A 87 16.07 29.63 7.14
CA VAL A 87 15.63 29.74 5.74
C VAL A 87 14.15 29.33 5.63
N ARG A 88 13.29 30.14 5.00
CA ARG A 88 11.90 29.76 4.77
C ARG A 88 11.83 28.72 3.65
N LYS A 89 11.03 27.65 3.87
CA LYS A 89 10.77 26.61 2.86
C LYS A 89 10.29 27.19 1.52
N ALA A 90 9.45 28.23 1.59
CA ALA A 90 8.94 28.94 0.42
C ALA A 90 10.06 29.58 -0.42
N ASP A 91 11.08 30.17 0.22
CA ASP A 91 12.22 30.78 -0.47
C ASP A 91 13.07 29.71 -1.18
N VAL A 92 13.32 28.57 -0.50
CA VAL A 92 14.04 27.43 -1.11
C VAL A 92 13.28 26.89 -2.32
N THR A 93 11.96 26.69 -2.16
CA THR A 93 11.11 26.11 -3.21
C THR A 93 11.03 27.04 -4.42
N ALA A 94 10.83 28.34 -4.20
CA ALA A 94 10.77 29.33 -5.27
C ALA A 94 12.11 29.46 -5.99
N ALA A 95 13.24 29.53 -5.27
CA ALA A 95 14.57 29.54 -5.86
C ALA A 95 14.81 28.28 -6.70
N ALA A 96 14.50 27.11 -6.15
CA ALA A 96 14.67 25.85 -6.85
C ALA A 96 13.85 25.78 -8.14
N ARG A 97 12.60 26.23 -8.10
CA ARG A 97 11.71 26.25 -9.26
C ARG A 97 12.22 27.18 -10.37
N ILE A 98 12.54 28.44 -10.05
CA ILE A 98 13.01 29.44 -11.04
C ILE A 98 14.27 28.97 -11.75
N ILE A 99 15.18 28.33 -11.00
CA ILE A 99 16.43 27.83 -11.57
C ILE A 99 16.18 26.55 -12.37
N ALA A 100 15.36 25.62 -11.86
CA ALA A 100 15.06 24.38 -12.56
C ALA A 100 14.35 24.64 -13.91
N GLU A 101 13.44 25.61 -13.99
CA GLU A 101 12.80 26.03 -15.26
C GLU A 101 13.84 26.49 -16.33
N GLN A 102 15.01 26.96 -15.92
CA GLN A 102 16.09 27.38 -16.83
C GLN A 102 17.11 26.28 -17.15
N PHE A 103 17.34 25.33 -16.23
CA PHE A 103 18.43 24.36 -16.30
C PHE A 103 17.98 22.89 -16.40
N GLY A 104 16.68 22.62 -16.34
CA GLY A 104 16.17 21.25 -16.30
C GLY A 104 16.59 20.51 -15.02
N ASP A 105 16.73 19.19 -15.13
CA ASP A 105 17.17 18.33 -14.05
C ASP A 105 18.70 18.23 -13.95
N ASP A 106 19.51 19.07 -14.59
CA ASP A 106 20.98 18.95 -14.53
C ASP A 106 21.62 19.93 -13.55
N LEU A 107 21.12 19.96 -12.30
CA LEU A 107 21.54 20.97 -11.32
C LEU A 107 21.59 20.50 -9.86
N LEU A 108 22.50 21.09 -9.09
CA LEU A 108 22.58 21.00 -7.64
C LEU A 108 22.64 22.41 -7.05
N LEU A 109 21.68 22.76 -6.20
CA LEU A 109 21.66 24.06 -5.54
C LEU A 109 22.26 23.96 -4.15
N VAL A 110 23.02 24.98 -3.77
CA VAL A 110 23.48 25.22 -2.41
C VAL A 110 22.88 26.53 -1.95
N LEU A 111 22.02 26.51 -0.94
CA LEU A 111 21.40 27.71 -0.39
C LEU A 111 21.93 27.97 1.02
N THR A 112 22.25 29.23 1.30
CA THR A 112 22.72 29.67 2.62
C THR A 112 21.87 30.81 3.13
N ASN A 113 21.63 30.87 4.44
CA ASN A 113 21.10 32.07 5.07
C ASN A 113 22.19 33.13 5.31
N ALA A 114 21.78 34.37 5.63
CA ALA A 114 22.68 35.49 5.89
C ALA A 114 23.76 35.20 6.96
N GLY A 115 23.45 34.40 7.99
CA GLY A 115 24.40 34.03 9.04
C GLY A 115 25.31 32.83 8.72
N ALA A 116 25.06 32.10 7.63
CA ALA A 116 25.60 30.77 7.39
C ALA A 116 25.51 29.87 8.64
N SER A 117 24.32 29.82 9.25
CA SER A 117 24.02 28.80 10.26
C SER A 117 23.37 27.56 9.64
N GLN A 118 22.89 27.66 8.39
CA GLN A 118 22.29 26.56 7.64
C GLN A 118 22.82 26.52 6.19
N LEU A 119 23.10 25.31 5.72
CA LEU A 119 23.47 24.96 4.35
C LEU A 119 22.44 23.98 3.79
N HIS A 120 21.71 24.38 2.76
CA HIS A 120 20.73 23.53 2.09
C HIS A 120 21.30 23.06 0.75
N PHE A 121 21.54 21.76 0.62
CA PHE A 121 21.80 21.14 -0.67
C PHE A 121 20.46 20.68 -1.26
N VAL A 122 20.12 21.11 -2.46
CA VAL A 122 18.82 20.86 -3.09
C VAL A 122 18.99 20.31 -4.49
N ARG A 123 18.38 19.14 -4.71
CA ARG A 123 18.31 18.44 -5.99
C ARG A 123 16.84 18.49 -6.46
N PRO A 124 16.49 19.36 -7.42
CA PRO A 124 15.17 19.32 -8.03
C PRO A 124 15.05 18.18 -9.03
N ASP A 125 13.81 17.75 -9.20
CA ASP A 125 13.33 16.81 -10.19
C ASP A 125 12.02 17.41 -10.73
N LEU A 126 12.05 17.95 -11.95
CA LEU A 126 11.00 18.84 -12.46
C LEU A 126 9.67 18.11 -12.68
N GLY A 127 9.69 16.81 -12.97
CA GLY A 127 8.51 16.05 -13.35
C GLY A 127 7.63 16.74 -14.42
N ASP A 128 6.40 16.29 -14.59
CA ASP A 128 5.49 16.83 -15.62
C ASP A 128 4.64 18.03 -15.15
N ALA A 129 4.47 18.26 -13.82
CA ALA A 129 3.53 19.27 -13.31
C ALA A 129 4.00 20.08 -12.08
N ARG A 130 4.57 19.43 -11.05
CA ARG A 130 5.07 20.07 -9.82
C ARG A 130 6.47 19.52 -9.51
N PRO A 131 7.52 20.38 -9.37
CA PRO A 131 8.87 19.90 -9.13
C PRO A 131 8.97 19.23 -7.76
N ARG A 132 9.55 18.04 -7.74
CA ARG A 132 9.94 17.32 -6.54
C ARG A 132 11.31 17.80 -6.08
N LEU A 133 11.41 18.24 -4.84
CA LEU A 133 12.66 18.74 -4.27
C LEU A 133 13.21 17.74 -3.26
N ARG A 134 14.41 17.22 -3.51
CA ARG A 134 15.16 16.42 -2.53
C ARG A 134 16.20 17.31 -1.86
N ARG A 135 16.20 17.37 -0.53
CA ARG A 135 16.95 18.34 0.26
C ARG A 135 17.80 17.66 1.32
N MET A 136 19.00 18.17 1.52
CA MET A 136 19.87 17.79 2.63
C MET A 136 20.29 19.08 3.34
N ILE A 137 19.96 19.17 4.63
CA ILE A 137 20.19 20.38 5.42
C ILE A 137 21.31 20.11 6.41
N VAL A 138 22.34 20.97 6.38
CA VAL A 138 23.45 20.96 7.32
C VAL A 138 23.39 22.22 8.19
N GLU A 139 23.48 22.07 9.51
CA GLU A 139 23.43 23.16 10.50
C GLU A 139 24.73 23.23 11.31
N ARG A 140 25.19 24.46 11.60
CA ARG A 140 26.54 24.72 12.14
C ARG A 140 26.86 24.03 13.47
N ASP A 141 25.89 23.94 14.37
CA ASP A 141 26.10 23.53 15.76
C ASP A 141 25.40 22.20 16.09
N LEU A 142 25.02 21.41 15.09
CA LEU A 142 24.31 20.14 15.27
C LEU A 142 25.10 18.96 14.70
N PRO A 143 25.14 17.81 15.39
CA PRO A 143 25.77 16.59 14.88
C PRO A 143 24.97 16.04 13.70
N GLN A 144 25.64 15.85 12.55
CA GLN A 144 24.99 15.50 11.27
C GLN A 144 25.83 14.56 10.39
N ARG A 145 26.36 13.50 11.03
CA ARG A 145 27.27 12.54 10.40
C ARG A 145 26.75 11.96 9.08
N THR A 146 25.48 11.57 9.02
CA THR A 146 24.87 11.01 7.81
C THR A 146 24.89 11.97 6.61
N ALA A 147 24.66 13.27 6.82
CA ALA A 147 24.66 14.24 5.72
C ALA A 147 26.06 14.42 5.13
N VAL A 148 27.08 14.51 6.01
CA VAL A 148 28.49 14.57 5.61
C VAL A 148 28.89 13.30 4.86
N GLU A 149 28.48 12.12 5.35
CA GLU A 149 28.73 10.82 4.70
C GLU A 149 28.06 10.73 3.32
N GLN A 150 26.82 11.21 3.16
CA GLN A 150 26.14 11.21 1.86
C GLN A 150 26.82 12.16 0.86
N ILE A 151 27.24 13.35 1.30
CA ILE A 151 27.99 14.30 0.46
C ILE A 151 29.34 13.70 0.06
N ALA A 152 30.08 13.11 1.01
CA ALA A 152 31.32 12.40 0.72
C ALA A 152 31.10 11.24 -0.26
N GLY A 153 29.98 10.54 -0.11
CA GLY A 153 29.55 9.44 -0.97
C GLY A 153 29.33 9.84 -2.43
N ILE A 154 29.04 11.11 -2.75
CA ILE A 154 28.85 11.57 -4.14
C ILE A 154 30.09 11.24 -4.98
N TYR A 155 31.29 11.53 -4.45
CA TYR A 155 32.54 11.26 -5.15
C TYR A 155 32.72 9.75 -5.42
N TRP A 156 32.58 8.91 -4.40
CA TRP A 156 32.79 7.47 -4.52
C TRP A 156 31.72 6.76 -5.35
N LYS A 157 30.44 7.07 -5.12
CA LYS A 157 29.32 6.55 -5.92
C LYS A 157 29.49 6.91 -7.38
N ARG A 158 29.99 8.10 -7.71
CA ARG A 158 30.31 8.49 -9.08
C ARG A 158 31.39 7.61 -9.70
N GLN A 159 32.46 7.28 -8.96
CA GLN A 159 33.50 6.37 -9.47
C GLN A 159 32.94 4.98 -9.78
N GLU A 160 31.96 4.51 -8.99
CA GLU A 160 31.28 3.24 -9.20
C GLU A 160 30.29 3.28 -10.37
N THR A 161 29.42 4.30 -10.43
CA THR A 161 28.34 4.41 -11.42
C THR A 161 28.81 4.98 -12.76
N ARG A 162 29.95 5.68 -12.79
CA ARG A 162 30.43 6.50 -13.92
C ARG A 162 29.40 7.55 -14.38
N SER A 163 28.52 7.98 -13.47
CA SER A 163 27.44 8.93 -13.73
C SER A 163 27.21 9.78 -12.49
N LEU A 164 27.50 11.08 -12.57
CA LEU A 164 27.20 12.00 -11.48
C LEU A 164 25.68 12.14 -11.21
N PRO A 165 24.79 12.25 -12.21
CA PRO A 165 23.34 12.26 -11.95
C PRO A 165 22.89 11.07 -11.10
N THR A 166 23.30 9.84 -11.47
CA THR A 166 22.98 8.63 -10.70
C THR A 166 23.61 8.62 -9.31
N ALA A 167 24.82 9.17 -9.16
CA ALA A 167 25.47 9.30 -7.85
C ALA A 167 24.74 10.29 -6.94
N LEU A 168 24.27 11.41 -7.49
CA LEU A 168 23.44 12.39 -6.80
C LEU A 168 22.09 11.79 -6.44
N ASP A 169 21.42 11.09 -7.35
CA ASP A 169 20.14 10.44 -7.06
C ASP A 169 20.26 9.48 -5.88
N ARG A 170 21.31 8.67 -5.84
CA ARG A 170 21.61 7.77 -4.71
C ARG A 170 22.06 8.49 -3.44
N ALA A 171 22.58 9.70 -3.51
CA ALA A 171 23.00 10.48 -2.34
C ALA A 171 21.83 11.26 -1.72
N PHE A 172 20.85 11.62 -2.56
CA PHE A 172 19.62 12.32 -2.17
C PHE A 172 18.42 11.38 -1.99
N ASP A 173 18.66 10.07 -2.02
CA ASP A 173 17.66 9.05 -1.70
C ASP A 173 17.55 8.89 -0.17
N VAL A 174 16.33 8.98 0.34
CA VAL A 174 16.02 8.84 1.76
C VAL A 174 15.94 7.37 2.18
N GLU A 175 15.64 6.45 1.25
CA GLU A 175 15.41 5.05 1.58
C GLU A 175 16.59 4.35 2.26
N PRO A 176 17.86 4.53 1.84
CA PRO A 176 18.99 3.91 2.52
C PRO A 176 19.11 4.37 3.98
N VAL A 177 18.89 5.68 4.22
CA VAL A 177 18.94 6.27 5.57
C VAL A 177 17.83 5.67 6.44
N THR A 178 16.62 5.54 5.88
CA THR A 178 15.48 4.91 6.52
C THR A 178 15.75 3.43 6.86
N LYS A 179 16.27 2.65 5.91
CA LYS A 179 16.59 1.22 6.08
C LYS A 179 17.66 1.01 7.16
N ASP A 180 18.69 1.86 7.19
CA ASP A 180 19.74 1.81 8.22
C ASP A 180 19.23 2.23 9.60
N PHE A 181 18.41 3.29 9.68
CA PHE A 181 17.77 3.70 10.93
C PHE A 181 16.91 2.59 11.52
N PHE A 182 16.09 1.90 10.70
CA PHE A 182 15.29 0.77 11.17
C PHE A 182 16.12 -0.36 11.74
N LYS A 183 17.22 -0.69 11.08
CA LYS A 183 18.11 -1.76 11.52
C LYS A 183 18.67 -1.46 12.91
N GLU A 184 19.13 -0.22 13.13
CA GLU A 184 19.63 0.19 14.44
C GLU A 184 18.53 0.32 15.48
N TYR A 185 17.37 0.88 15.12
CA TYR A 185 16.21 0.98 16.01
C TYR A 185 15.80 -0.42 16.52
N LYS A 186 15.68 -1.42 15.64
CA LYS A 186 15.33 -2.80 16.01
C LYS A 186 16.33 -3.40 16.99
N ARG A 187 17.62 -3.17 16.75
CA ARG A 187 18.71 -3.66 17.61
C ARG A 187 18.62 -3.03 19.00
N VAL A 188 18.52 -1.71 19.07
CA VAL A 188 18.49 -0.94 20.32
C VAL A 188 17.19 -1.20 21.10
N PHE A 189 16.05 -1.29 20.43
CA PHE A 189 14.76 -1.63 21.05
C PHE A 189 14.81 -2.99 21.74
N ARG A 190 15.31 -4.02 21.04
CA ARG A 190 15.44 -5.37 21.61
C ARG A 190 16.38 -5.39 22.82
N GLN A 191 17.50 -4.67 22.75
CA GLN A 191 18.42 -4.55 23.89
C GLN A 191 17.75 -3.90 25.10
N ALA A 192 16.98 -2.82 24.90
CA ALA A 192 16.22 -2.18 25.96
C ALA A 192 15.13 -3.11 26.53
N GLU A 193 14.41 -3.82 25.67
CA GLU A 193 13.42 -4.82 26.06
C GLU A 193 14.03 -5.97 26.86
N GLU A 194 15.22 -6.45 26.51
CA GLU A 194 15.92 -7.48 27.29
C GLU A 194 16.41 -6.94 28.65
N SER A 195 16.77 -5.66 28.73
CA SER A 195 17.38 -5.03 29.92
C SER A 195 16.37 -4.55 30.97
N VAL A 196 15.17 -4.11 30.56
CA VAL A 196 14.12 -3.67 31.50
C VAL A 196 13.62 -4.85 32.32
N SER A 197 13.34 -4.65 33.61
CA SER A 197 12.82 -5.70 34.51
C SER A 197 11.70 -5.18 35.41
N GLY A 198 11.02 -6.08 36.12
CA GLY A 198 9.81 -5.78 36.93
C GLY A 198 8.50 -6.28 36.32
N PHE A 199 8.57 -7.04 35.22
CA PHE A 199 7.45 -7.73 34.56
C PHE A 199 7.63 -9.24 34.74
N ALA A 200 6.53 -9.97 34.95
CA ALA A 200 6.54 -11.43 34.95
C ALA A 200 6.68 -11.98 33.52
N ASP A 201 7.12 -13.24 33.37
CA ASP A 201 7.32 -13.87 32.06
C ASP A 201 6.04 -13.89 31.20
N GLU A 202 4.88 -13.99 31.84
CA GLU A 202 3.55 -13.97 31.18
C GLU A 202 3.13 -12.56 30.70
N GLU A 203 3.79 -11.50 31.18
CA GLU A 203 3.48 -10.09 30.89
C GLU A 203 4.41 -9.48 29.82
N GLY A 204 4.93 -10.32 28.91
CA GLY A 204 5.81 -9.85 27.82
C GLY A 204 5.20 -8.71 26.99
N ALA A 205 3.88 -8.72 26.79
CA ALA A 205 3.17 -7.65 26.07
C ALA A 205 3.20 -6.30 26.81
N ASP A 206 2.95 -6.28 28.12
CA ASP A 206 3.00 -5.06 28.94
C ASP A 206 4.41 -4.49 29.03
N LYS A 207 5.41 -5.39 29.16
CA LYS A 207 6.83 -5.00 29.14
C LYS A 207 7.17 -4.27 27.85
N ARG A 208 6.78 -4.87 26.72
CA ARG A 208 7.01 -4.31 25.40
C ARG A 208 6.31 -2.97 25.24
N LEU A 209 5.05 -2.86 25.67
CA LEU A 209 4.27 -1.61 25.64
C LEU A 209 4.94 -0.49 26.46
N PHE A 210 5.50 -0.82 27.62
CA PHE A 210 6.27 0.12 28.44
C PHE A 210 7.52 0.63 27.71
N VAL A 211 8.36 -0.28 27.18
CA VAL A 211 9.60 0.07 26.46
C VAL A 211 9.29 0.93 25.24
N GLN A 212 8.20 0.60 24.54
CA GLN A 212 7.73 1.36 23.39
C GLN A 212 7.28 2.76 23.75
N THR A 213 6.53 2.91 24.84
CA THR A 213 6.11 4.22 25.37
C THR A 213 7.33 5.07 25.76
N LEU A 214 8.35 4.46 26.36
CA LEU A 214 9.62 5.11 26.68
C LEU A 214 10.34 5.62 25.41
N PHE A 215 10.46 4.79 24.38
CA PHE A 215 11.10 5.17 23.11
C PHE A 215 10.34 6.32 22.43
N ASN A 216 9.01 6.28 22.41
CA ASN A 216 8.20 7.36 21.84
C ASN A 216 8.41 8.69 22.58
N ARG A 217 8.44 8.67 23.92
CA ARG A 217 8.72 9.86 24.75
C ARG A 217 10.09 10.44 24.44
N LEU A 218 11.13 9.59 24.41
CA LEU A 218 12.50 10.00 24.08
C LEU A 218 12.59 10.56 22.67
N MET A 219 11.94 9.91 21.69
CA MET A 219 11.94 10.36 20.31
C MET A 219 11.25 11.71 20.14
N PHE A 220 10.09 11.89 20.76
CA PHE A 220 9.41 13.18 20.72
C PHE A 220 10.27 14.30 21.30
N ILE A 221 10.95 14.06 22.42
CA ILE A 221 11.86 15.04 23.02
C ILE A 221 13.04 15.33 22.08
N TYR A 222 13.58 14.30 21.41
CA TYR A 222 14.66 14.48 20.45
C TYR A 222 14.23 15.29 19.21
N PHE A 223 13.00 15.11 18.71
CA PHE A 223 12.44 16.00 17.70
C PHE A 223 12.24 17.42 18.27
N LEU A 224 11.67 17.54 19.47
CA LEU A 224 11.34 18.82 20.09
C LEU A 224 12.58 19.68 20.39
N GLN A 225 13.72 19.08 20.79
CA GLN A 225 14.94 19.85 21.06
C GLN A 225 15.44 20.62 19.84
N ARG A 226 15.12 20.18 18.61
CA ARG A 226 15.44 20.90 17.36
C ARG A 226 14.71 22.24 17.22
N LYS A 227 13.68 22.50 18.04
CA LYS A 227 13.06 23.83 18.18
C LYS A 227 13.80 24.75 19.15
N GLY A 228 14.74 24.23 19.93
CA GLY A 228 15.49 25.00 20.93
C GLY A 228 14.69 25.36 22.18
N TRP A 229 13.47 24.83 22.33
CA TRP A 229 12.60 25.05 23.50
C TRP A 229 13.09 24.33 24.74
N LEU A 230 13.87 23.27 24.55
CA LEU A 230 14.51 22.52 25.63
C LEU A 230 15.90 23.09 25.83
N ASP A 231 16.23 23.45 27.07
CA ASP A 231 17.51 24.05 27.43
C ASP A 231 18.05 23.44 28.72
N PHE A 232 19.25 22.88 28.63
CA PHE A 232 19.97 22.43 29.82
C PHE A 232 21.25 23.25 29.99
N ARG A 233 21.16 24.31 30.80
CA ARG A 233 22.28 25.22 31.12
C ARG A 233 22.90 25.88 29.88
N GLY A 234 22.04 26.29 28.93
CA GLY A 234 22.44 26.92 27.67
C GLY A 234 22.74 25.94 26.54
N ASP A 235 22.71 24.63 26.80
CA ASP A 235 22.88 23.59 25.79
C ASP A 235 21.52 23.18 25.19
N LYS A 236 21.44 23.20 23.86
CA LYS A 236 20.26 22.85 23.07
C LYS A 236 20.28 21.42 22.57
N ASP A 237 21.42 20.73 22.66
CA ASP A 237 21.47 19.29 22.53
C ASP A 237 21.01 18.63 23.84
N TYR A 238 19.72 18.84 24.12
CA TYR A 238 19.16 18.75 25.45
C TYR A 238 19.31 17.36 26.09
N LEU A 239 18.93 16.29 25.38
CA LEU A 239 19.02 14.93 25.93
C LEU A 239 20.45 14.50 26.18
N ARG A 240 21.39 14.90 25.30
CA ARG A 240 22.82 14.64 25.45
C ARG A 240 23.39 15.38 26.66
N ALA A 241 23.11 16.68 26.76
CA ALA A 241 23.56 17.51 27.87
C ALA A 241 23.03 16.99 29.22
N LEU A 242 21.77 16.56 29.25
CA LEU A 242 21.13 15.96 30.42
C LEU A 242 21.80 14.63 30.82
N TRP A 243 22.10 13.77 29.84
CA TRP A 243 22.80 12.51 30.03
C TRP A 243 24.23 12.70 30.55
N ASP A 244 25.00 13.61 29.95
CA ASP A 244 26.38 13.89 30.34
C ASP A 244 26.49 14.55 31.73
N ASP A 245 25.53 15.38 32.12
CA ASP A 245 25.44 15.90 33.50
C ASP A 245 25.06 14.81 34.50
N TYR A 246 24.11 13.94 34.17
CA TYR A 246 23.77 12.78 35.00
C TYR A 246 24.99 11.88 35.22
N ARG A 247 25.69 11.47 34.15
CA ARG A 247 26.87 10.58 34.26
C ARG A 247 27.97 11.16 35.13
N ARG A 248 28.20 12.47 35.06
CA ARG A 248 29.21 13.16 35.88
C ARG A 248 28.85 13.25 37.35
N ASN A 249 27.56 13.26 37.68
CA ASN A 249 27.06 13.53 39.03
C ASN A 249 26.29 12.35 39.68
N ARG A 250 26.18 11.21 38.99
CA ARG A 250 25.39 10.05 39.47
C ARG A 250 25.99 9.43 40.73
N ARG A 251 25.12 8.98 41.62
CA ARG A 251 25.45 8.18 42.81
C ARG A 251 25.33 6.68 42.49
N GLU A 252 25.80 5.84 43.39
CA GLU A 252 25.91 4.38 43.19
C GLU A 252 24.57 3.67 42.89
N ASN A 253 23.44 4.22 43.35
CA ASN A 253 22.09 3.66 43.14
C ASN A 253 21.20 4.56 42.28
N ASP A 254 21.77 5.58 41.62
CA ASP A 254 20.99 6.42 40.71
C ASP A 254 20.88 5.71 39.35
N ASP A 255 19.71 5.79 38.72
CA ASP A 255 19.51 5.48 37.32
C ASP A 255 18.96 6.71 36.59
N PHE A 256 19.25 6.82 35.29
CA PHE A 256 18.85 8.00 34.52
C PHE A 256 17.33 8.16 34.40
N TYR A 257 16.61 7.03 34.32
CA TYR A 257 15.16 7.04 34.14
C TYR A 257 14.45 7.71 35.32
N PHE A 258 14.63 7.19 36.53
CA PHE A 258 14.00 7.70 37.73
C PHE A 258 14.60 9.04 38.18
N THR A 259 15.90 9.26 37.99
CA THR A 259 16.56 10.51 38.45
C THR A 259 16.24 11.71 37.56
N ARG A 260 16.15 11.51 36.24
CA ARG A 260 16.00 12.61 35.27
C ARG A 260 14.71 12.49 34.47
N LEU A 261 14.51 11.37 33.77
CA LEU A 261 13.42 11.24 32.80
C LEU A 261 12.02 11.28 33.43
N THR A 262 11.79 10.65 34.58
CA THR A 262 10.47 10.72 35.24
C THR A 262 10.12 12.14 35.67
N THR A 263 11.10 12.92 36.11
CA THR A 263 10.90 14.34 36.45
C THR A 263 10.65 15.15 35.18
N LEU A 264 11.39 14.90 34.11
CA LEU A 264 11.17 15.52 32.80
C LEU A 264 9.77 15.26 32.26
N PHE A 265 9.35 13.99 32.21
CA PHE A 265 8.08 13.57 31.64
C PHE A 265 6.91 14.08 32.50
N PHE A 266 6.88 13.70 33.78
CA PHE A 266 5.67 13.84 34.60
C PHE A 266 5.59 15.16 35.37
N VAL A 267 6.68 15.91 35.45
CA VAL A 267 6.72 17.21 36.16
C VAL A 267 7.04 18.34 35.19
N GLY A 268 8.11 18.23 34.40
CA GLY A 268 8.49 19.29 33.46
C GLY A 268 7.45 19.51 32.36
N LEU A 269 7.26 18.49 31.52
CA LEU A 269 6.42 18.56 30.31
C LEU A 269 4.92 18.44 30.60
N ASN A 270 4.53 17.97 31.78
CA ASN A 270 3.14 17.67 32.16
C ASN A 270 2.59 18.45 33.38
N ASN A 271 3.29 19.48 33.87
CA ASN A 271 2.72 20.33 34.93
C ASN A 271 2.72 21.81 34.50
N PRO A 272 1.56 22.50 34.43
CA PRO A 272 1.52 23.92 34.09
C PRO A 272 2.22 24.82 35.13
N ASP A 273 2.25 24.39 36.40
CA ASP A 273 2.92 25.08 37.50
C ASP A 273 4.46 24.91 37.46
N SER A 274 4.97 24.08 36.54
CA SER A 274 6.41 23.92 36.34
C SER A 274 7.08 25.17 35.79
N ARG A 275 6.34 26.17 35.29
CA ARG A 275 6.89 27.43 34.75
C ARG A 275 7.67 28.25 35.79
N ASP A 276 7.39 28.05 37.09
CA ASP A 276 8.12 28.66 38.22
C ASP A 276 9.26 27.73 38.72
N LEU A 277 10.17 27.31 37.83
CA LEU A 277 11.30 26.40 38.11
C LEU A 277 12.29 26.87 39.22
N THR A 278 12.00 27.93 39.96
CA THR A 278 12.81 28.43 41.07
C THR A 278 12.78 27.54 42.33
N ALA A 279 11.91 26.53 42.39
CA ALA A 279 11.85 25.55 43.49
C ALA A 279 12.14 24.10 43.02
N GLY A 280 13.42 23.69 43.09
CA GLY A 280 13.83 22.29 43.22
C GLY A 280 14.02 21.44 41.95
N THR A 281 13.34 21.72 40.83
CA THR A 281 13.37 20.86 39.63
C THR A 281 14.33 21.33 38.51
N ALA A 282 14.60 22.64 38.39
CA ALA A 282 15.54 23.18 37.39
C ALA A 282 16.94 22.54 37.42
N PRO A 283 17.55 22.23 38.59
CA PRO A 283 18.86 21.59 38.62
C PRO A 283 18.87 20.21 37.96
N LEU A 284 17.71 19.52 37.94
CA LEU A 284 17.57 18.17 37.40
C LEU A 284 17.27 18.18 35.90
N ILE A 285 16.46 19.11 35.39
CA ILE A 285 15.96 19.03 34.01
C ILE A 285 16.12 20.31 33.19
N GLY A 286 16.69 21.38 33.74
CA GLY A 286 16.83 22.66 33.03
C GLY A 286 15.47 23.32 32.76
N SER A 287 15.39 24.10 31.68
CA SER A 287 14.17 24.80 31.25
C SER A 287 13.47 24.00 30.16
N VAL A 288 12.19 23.67 30.39
CA VAL A 288 11.37 22.90 29.46
C VAL A 288 9.95 23.49 29.39
N PRO A 289 9.25 23.38 28.24
CA PRO A 289 7.89 23.88 28.09
C PRO A 289 6.86 22.92 28.69
N PHE A 290 5.66 23.43 28.96
CA PHE A 290 4.50 22.62 29.32
C PHE A 290 3.70 22.23 28.07
N LEU A 291 3.33 20.95 27.94
CA LEU A 291 2.74 20.37 26.71
C LEU A 291 1.38 19.65 26.89
N ASN A 292 0.62 19.90 27.97
CA ASN A 292 -0.74 19.34 28.19
C ASN A 292 -0.86 17.81 28.39
N GLY A 293 0.24 17.16 28.73
CA GLY A 293 0.19 15.85 29.36
C GLY A 293 0.11 14.65 28.45
N GLY A 294 -0.73 14.57 27.42
CA GLY A 294 -0.91 13.38 26.55
C GLY A 294 0.13 12.23 26.67
N LEU A 295 1.16 12.21 25.82
CA LEU A 295 2.24 11.18 25.85
C LEU A 295 3.02 11.13 27.19
N PHE A 296 3.06 12.25 27.90
CA PHE A 296 3.78 12.46 29.15
C PHE A 296 2.87 12.29 30.39
N GLU A 297 1.67 11.72 30.24
CA GLU A 297 0.80 11.35 31.34
C GLU A 297 1.31 10.08 31.98
N ARG A 298 1.26 10.04 33.32
CA ARG A 298 1.79 8.92 34.08
C ARG A 298 0.77 7.78 34.08
N GLY A 299 1.03 6.78 33.25
CA GLY A 299 0.20 5.58 33.09
C GLY A 299 0.37 4.58 34.24
N ASP A 300 -0.37 3.47 34.16
CA ASP A 300 -0.32 2.42 35.17
C ASP A 300 0.98 1.61 35.12
N LEU A 301 1.52 1.39 33.92
CA LEU A 301 2.84 0.77 33.73
C LEU A 301 3.97 1.61 34.34
N ASP A 302 3.86 2.95 34.31
CA ASP A 302 4.82 3.89 34.92
C ASP A 302 4.76 3.92 36.46
N LYS A 303 3.68 3.39 37.05
CA LYS A 303 3.45 3.34 38.52
C LYS A 303 3.76 1.96 39.10
N ARG A 304 4.15 1.01 38.25
CA ARG A 304 4.39 -0.39 38.62
C ARG A 304 5.48 -0.50 39.68
N LYS A 305 5.23 -1.32 40.70
CA LYS A 305 6.21 -1.59 41.77
C LYS A 305 7.27 -2.58 41.28
N GLY A 306 8.54 -2.30 41.56
CA GLY A 306 9.66 -3.17 41.18
C GLY A 306 10.12 -3.00 39.72
N LEU A 307 9.61 -2.01 39.00
CA LEU A 307 10.10 -1.61 37.69
C LEU A 307 11.54 -1.09 37.80
N THR A 308 12.44 -1.64 36.99
CA THR A 308 13.83 -1.18 36.88
C THR A 308 14.16 -0.90 35.42
N VAL A 309 14.66 0.31 35.16
CA VAL A 309 15.11 0.75 33.82
C VAL A 309 16.60 1.12 33.94
N PRO A 310 17.50 0.17 33.64
CA PRO A 310 18.93 0.41 33.82
C PRO A 310 19.49 1.37 32.76
N ASP A 311 20.63 2.00 33.05
CA ASP A 311 21.31 2.94 32.15
C ASP A 311 21.64 2.30 30.78
N GLU A 312 21.94 0.99 30.77
CA GLU A 312 22.22 0.19 29.56
C GLU A 312 21.01 0.06 28.62
N ALA A 313 19.79 0.30 29.11
CA ALA A 313 18.59 0.35 28.29
C ALA A 313 18.42 1.70 27.56
N ILE A 314 19.09 2.77 28.02
CA ILE A 314 18.92 4.14 27.50
C ILE A 314 20.16 4.64 26.76
N GLU A 315 21.37 4.31 27.22
CA GLU A 315 22.62 4.78 26.59
C GLU A 315 22.65 4.52 25.08
N PRO A 316 22.36 3.31 24.57
CA PRO A 316 22.39 3.05 23.13
C PRO A 316 21.31 3.81 22.35
N VAL A 317 20.18 4.16 22.99
CA VAL A 317 19.13 4.99 22.38
C VAL A 317 19.66 6.38 22.08
N LEU A 318 20.42 6.95 23.02
CA LEU A 318 21.02 8.27 22.84
C LEU A 318 22.21 8.20 21.87
N THR A 319 23.16 7.30 22.10
CA THR A 319 24.44 7.30 21.37
C THR A 319 24.41 6.64 20.00
N ASP A 320 23.75 5.49 19.88
CA ASP A 320 23.82 4.67 18.67
C ASP A 320 22.67 4.97 17.71
N LEU A 321 21.55 5.45 18.24
CA LEU A 321 20.34 5.74 17.49
C LEU A 321 20.16 7.25 17.26
N PHE A 322 20.12 8.09 18.29
CA PHE A 322 19.82 9.51 18.05
C PHE A 322 21.00 10.29 17.47
N GLU A 323 22.20 10.13 18.04
CA GLU A 323 23.41 10.85 17.59
C GLU A 323 23.98 10.36 16.25
N ARG A 324 23.53 9.20 15.77
CA ARG A 324 24.02 8.62 14.50
C ARG A 324 23.33 9.20 13.27
N PHE A 325 22.06 9.57 13.38
CA PHE A 325 21.22 9.96 12.25
C PHE A 325 20.85 11.43 12.30
N ASN A 326 20.66 12.04 11.12
CA ASN A 326 20.10 13.39 11.05
C ASN A 326 18.57 13.32 11.20
N PHE A 327 18.00 14.13 12.08
CA PHE A 327 16.55 14.19 12.31
C PHE A 327 15.99 15.52 11.83
N THR A 328 14.83 15.45 11.16
CA THR A 328 14.03 16.62 10.81
C THR A 328 12.71 16.56 11.54
N VAL A 329 12.24 17.71 12.02
CA VAL A 329 10.91 17.80 12.62
C VAL A 329 9.83 17.78 11.53
N MET A 330 10.16 18.20 10.31
CA MET A 330 9.18 18.33 9.23
C MET A 330 8.97 16.99 8.54
N GLU A 331 7.71 16.60 8.40
CA GLU A 331 7.37 15.42 7.62
C GLU A 331 7.54 15.70 6.13
N SER A 332 8.24 14.82 5.42
CA SER A 332 8.42 14.93 3.98
C SER A 332 7.09 14.75 3.24
N THR A 333 6.92 15.48 2.14
CA THR A 333 5.80 15.33 1.19
C THR A 333 6.31 14.69 -0.11
N PRO A 334 5.44 14.16 -0.99
CA PRO A 334 5.84 13.69 -2.33
C PRO A 334 6.72 14.68 -3.10
N PHE A 335 6.40 15.97 -2.99
CA PHE A 335 7.06 17.05 -3.73
C PHE A 335 8.21 17.70 -2.97
N ASP A 336 8.42 17.32 -1.71
CA ASP A 336 9.46 17.92 -0.89
C ASP A 336 9.95 16.92 0.17
N ILE A 337 11.13 16.37 -0.09
CA ILE A 337 11.73 15.28 0.66
C ILE A 337 13.02 15.77 1.29
N GLU A 338 13.11 15.65 2.62
CA GLU A 338 14.36 15.85 3.32
C GLU A 338 15.05 14.50 3.55
N VAL A 339 16.35 14.43 3.25
CA VAL A 339 17.19 13.24 3.44
C VAL A 339 17.59 13.16 4.92
N ALA A 340 16.61 12.90 5.76
CA ALA A 340 16.71 12.84 7.20
C ALA A 340 15.65 11.89 7.77
N VAL A 341 15.81 11.49 9.03
CA VAL A 341 14.78 10.78 9.80
C VAL A 341 13.68 11.77 10.15
N ASP A 342 12.51 11.59 9.55
CA ASP A 342 11.32 12.41 9.77
C ASP A 342 10.27 11.68 10.64
N PRO A 343 9.24 12.38 11.15
CA PRO A 343 8.23 11.77 12.01
C PRO A 343 7.43 10.64 11.34
N GLU A 344 7.33 10.63 10.00
CA GLU A 344 6.64 9.55 9.29
C GLU A 344 7.33 8.20 9.50
N MET A 345 8.67 8.19 9.59
CA MET A 345 9.42 6.96 9.81
C MET A 345 8.96 6.24 11.08
N LEU A 346 8.44 6.95 12.09
CA LEU A 346 7.86 6.33 13.29
C LEU A 346 6.71 5.37 12.95
N GLY A 347 5.85 5.74 11.99
CA GLY A 347 4.77 4.89 11.51
C GLY A 347 5.30 3.63 10.81
N LYS A 348 6.28 3.80 9.93
CA LYS A 348 6.97 2.68 9.28
C LYS A 348 7.69 1.76 10.28
N VAL A 349 8.36 2.32 11.30
CA VAL A 349 9.05 1.56 12.38
C VAL A 349 8.00 0.64 13.03
N PHE A 350 6.89 1.22 13.44
CA PHE A 350 5.85 0.56 14.21
C PHE A 350 5.25 -0.64 13.46
N GLU A 351 4.82 -0.41 12.22
CA GLU A 351 4.15 -1.43 11.40
C GLU A 351 5.10 -2.58 11.03
N GLU A 352 6.40 -2.33 10.96
CA GLU A 352 7.41 -3.38 10.78
C GLU A 352 7.74 -4.18 12.04
N LEU A 353 7.83 -3.51 13.19
CA LEU A 353 8.35 -4.10 14.42
C LEU A 353 7.29 -4.83 15.23
N VAL A 354 6.08 -4.27 15.34
CA VAL A 354 5.14 -4.61 16.42
C VAL A 354 3.93 -5.38 15.94
N THR A 355 3.35 -5.00 14.79
CA THR A 355 2.12 -5.64 14.32
C THR A 355 2.38 -6.95 13.56
N GLY A 356 3.62 -7.21 13.15
CA GLY A 356 3.98 -8.37 12.32
C GLY A 356 3.17 -8.40 11.02
N ARG A 357 3.72 -7.84 9.93
CA ARG A 357 3.05 -7.60 8.62
C ARG A 357 2.09 -8.71 8.14
N GLN A 358 2.37 -9.98 8.44
CA GLN A 358 1.53 -11.12 8.00
C GLN A 358 0.37 -11.49 8.92
N GLU A 359 0.46 -11.18 10.22
CA GLU A 359 -0.54 -11.56 11.23
C GLU A 359 -1.64 -10.50 11.36
N SER A 360 -1.25 -9.22 11.40
CA SER A 360 -2.18 -8.08 11.49
C SER A 360 -2.78 -7.64 10.16
N GLY A 361 -2.08 -7.86 9.04
CA GLY A 361 -2.50 -7.37 7.73
C GLY A 361 -2.45 -5.85 7.57
N SER A 362 -1.71 -5.14 8.45
CA SER A 362 -1.43 -3.71 8.32
C SER A 362 -0.20 -3.46 7.46
N TYR A 363 -0.37 -2.65 6.41
CA TYR A 363 0.70 -2.27 5.49
C TYR A 363 0.80 -0.74 5.40
N TYR A 364 2.04 -0.25 5.46
CA TYR A 364 2.31 1.17 5.28
C TYR A 364 1.93 1.60 3.87
N THR A 365 1.22 2.73 3.77
CA THR A 365 0.83 3.31 2.49
C THR A 365 1.90 4.30 2.01
N PRO A 366 2.50 4.12 0.83
CA PRO A 366 3.45 5.08 0.26
C PRO A 366 2.88 6.51 0.20
N ARG A 367 3.73 7.51 0.46
CA ARG A 367 3.34 8.94 0.46
C ARG A 367 2.62 9.37 -0.81
N ASP A 368 3.11 8.90 -1.95
CA ASP A 368 2.59 9.34 -3.25
C ASP A 368 1.15 8.83 -3.44
N VAL A 369 0.87 7.60 -2.98
CA VAL A 369 -0.48 7.02 -2.92
C VAL A 369 -1.36 7.78 -1.92
N VAL A 370 -0.84 8.12 -0.73
CA VAL A 370 -1.57 8.90 0.28
C VAL A 370 -1.99 10.27 -0.28
N SER A 371 -1.05 11.03 -0.85
CA SER A 371 -1.36 12.35 -1.44
C SER A 371 -2.31 12.22 -2.63
N TYR A 372 -2.12 11.24 -3.52
CA TYR A 372 -3.04 11.00 -4.62
C TYR A 372 -4.46 10.76 -4.12
N MET A 373 -4.66 9.86 -3.14
CA MET A 373 -5.99 9.56 -2.60
C MET A 373 -6.61 10.76 -1.89
N CYS A 374 -5.84 11.53 -1.13
CA CYS A 374 -6.33 12.76 -0.49
C CYS A 374 -6.80 13.78 -1.53
N ARG A 375 -6.00 14.02 -2.59
CA ARG A 375 -6.34 14.93 -3.68
C ARG A 375 -7.57 14.49 -4.46
N GLU A 376 -7.66 13.21 -4.85
CA GLU A 376 -8.85 12.68 -5.53
C GLU A 376 -10.12 12.77 -4.67
N ALA A 377 -10.01 12.50 -3.37
CA ALA A 377 -11.14 12.67 -2.45
C ALA A 377 -11.60 14.12 -2.34
N LEU A 378 -10.65 15.08 -2.24
CA LEU A 378 -10.95 16.51 -2.22
C LEU A 378 -11.56 17.00 -3.53
N LYS A 379 -11.08 16.52 -4.69
CA LYS A 379 -11.69 16.83 -5.99
C LYS A 379 -13.15 16.38 -6.04
N GLY A 380 -13.42 15.12 -5.68
CA GLY A 380 -14.79 14.59 -5.61
C GLY A 380 -15.70 15.36 -4.66
N TYR A 381 -15.17 15.82 -3.52
CA TYR A 381 -15.90 16.66 -2.56
C TYR A 381 -16.20 18.05 -3.13
N LEU A 382 -15.21 18.76 -3.67
CA LEU A 382 -15.37 20.12 -4.19
C LEU A 382 -16.34 20.20 -5.38
N GLU A 383 -16.44 19.13 -6.18
CA GLU A 383 -17.39 19.03 -7.30
C GLU A 383 -18.86 19.11 -6.84
N VAL A 384 -19.19 18.56 -5.67
CA VAL A 384 -20.59 18.46 -5.19
C VAL A 384 -20.98 19.54 -4.19
N ARG A 385 -20.02 20.29 -3.64
CA ARG A 385 -20.28 21.35 -2.64
C ARG A 385 -20.79 22.66 -3.24
N GLY A 386 -21.03 22.72 -4.55
CA GLY A 386 -21.62 23.89 -5.21
C GLY A 386 -20.67 25.10 -5.28
N THR A 387 -19.36 24.83 -5.41
CA THR A 387 -18.32 25.87 -5.57
C THR A 387 -18.54 26.72 -6.82
N GLY A 388 -19.17 26.16 -7.85
CA GLY A 388 -19.38 26.80 -9.16
C GLY A 388 -18.20 26.65 -10.11
N LEU A 389 -17.19 25.86 -9.73
CA LEU A 389 -16.02 25.59 -10.56
C LEU A 389 -16.25 24.34 -11.43
N PRO A 390 -15.83 24.36 -12.71
CA PRO A 390 -15.78 23.15 -13.54
C PRO A 390 -14.78 22.12 -12.99
N PRO A 391 -14.99 20.80 -13.21
CA PRO A 391 -14.08 19.74 -12.75
C PRO A 391 -12.61 19.95 -13.15
N ALA A 392 -12.34 20.41 -14.39
CA ALA A 392 -10.98 20.68 -14.86
C ALA A 392 -10.28 21.81 -14.07
N VAL A 393 -11.03 22.83 -13.63
CA VAL A 393 -10.48 23.93 -12.81
C VAL A 393 -10.22 23.43 -11.39
N ILE A 394 -11.09 22.57 -10.84
CA ILE A 394 -10.87 21.93 -9.54
C ILE A 394 -9.63 21.05 -9.59
N ALA A 395 -9.46 20.24 -10.65
CA ALA A 395 -8.27 19.40 -10.82
C ALA A 395 -6.98 20.24 -10.90
N ALA A 396 -6.94 21.28 -11.75
CA ALA A 396 -5.77 22.16 -11.84
C ALA A 396 -5.47 22.90 -10.52
N PHE A 397 -6.50 23.26 -9.75
CA PHE A 397 -6.33 23.86 -8.43
C PHE A 397 -5.75 22.87 -7.42
N VAL A 398 -6.30 21.65 -7.34
CA VAL A 398 -5.91 20.65 -6.35
C VAL A 398 -4.55 20.03 -6.70
N ASP A 399 -4.31 19.68 -7.95
CA ASP A 399 -3.11 18.94 -8.37
C ASP A 399 -1.91 19.88 -8.62
N GLU A 400 -2.15 21.08 -9.14
CA GLU A 400 -1.08 21.99 -9.62
C GLU A 400 -1.03 23.32 -8.87
N HIS A 401 -1.92 23.55 -7.90
CA HIS A 401 -2.08 24.82 -7.18
C HIS A 401 -2.34 26.03 -8.10
N ARG A 402 -2.96 25.81 -9.28
CA ARG A 402 -3.30 26.88 -10.21
C ARG A 402 -4.61 27.55 -9.80
N THR A 403 -4.57 28.87 -9.62
CA THR A 403 -5.76 29.69 -9.32
C THR A 403 -6.37 30.34 -10.57
N ALA A 404 -5.80 30.09 -11.75
CA ALA A 404 -6.34 30.57 -13.02
C ALA A 404 -7.76 30.02 -13.22
N GLY A 405 -8.72 30.92 -13.44
CA GLY A 405 -10.14 30.55 -13.59
C GLY A 405 -10.94 30.50 -12.29
N ILE A 406 -10.33 30.79 -11.13
CA ILE A 406 -11.04 30.95 -9.84
C ILE A 406 -11.22 32.44 -9.55
N ASP A 407 -12.46 32.94 -9.66
CA ASP A 407 -12.76 34.31 -9.24
C ASP A 407 -12.90 34.43 -7.70
N VAL A 408 -12.95 35.66 -7.19
CA VAL A 408 -13.03 35.93 -5.73
C VAL A 408 -14.27 35.30 -5.08
N ALA A 409 -15.39 35.22 -5.79
CA ALA A 409 -16.63 34.65 -5.25
C ALA A 409 -16.53 33.12 -5.15
N ALA A 410 -15.98 32.47 -6.18
CA ALA A 410 -15.68 31.05 -6.18
C ALA A 410 -14.60 30.71 -5.14
N ALA A 411 -13.53 31.50 -5.04
CA ALA A 411 -12.48 31.33 -4.05
C ALA A 411 -13.02 31.32 -2.61
N ARG A 412 -13.96 32.23 -2.28
CA ARG A 412 -14.62 32.24 -0.96
C ARG A 412 -15.47 31.00 -0.71
N LYS A 413 -16.17 30.49 -1.72
CA LYS A 413 -16.95 29.25 -1.60
C LYS A 413 -16.05 28.03 -1.43
N VAL A 414 -14.94 27.96 -2.18
CA VAL A 414 -13.95 26.89 -2.03
C VAL A 414 -13.30 26.95 -0.65
N ALA A 415 -12.85 28.12 -0.20
CA ALA A 415 -12.28 28.29 1.13
C ALA A 415 -13.26 27.87 2.24
N ALA A 416 -14.53 28.27 2.15
CA ALA A 416 -15.57 27.82 3.08
C ALA A 416 -15.78 26.29 3.02
N ALA A 417 -15.77 25.70 1.81
CA ALA A 417 -15.89 24.25 1.68
C ALA A 417 -14.69 23.50 2.30
N LEU A 418 -13.47 24.03 2.16
CA LEU A 418 -12.26 23.48 2.76
C LEU A 418 -12.21 23.67 4.29
N ASP A 419 -12.81 24.75 4.83
CA ASP A 419 -12.92 24.97 6.28
C ASP A 419 -13.96 24.02 6.91
N GLU A 420 -15.03 23.66 6.18
CA GLU A 420 -16.13 22.84 6.68
C GLU A 420 -15.99 21.32 6.44
N VAL A 421 -15.04 20.86 5.62
CA VAL A 421 -14.97 19.43 5.20
C VAL A 421 -14.69 18.50 6.38
N THR A 422 -15.48 17.44 6.54
CA THR A 422 -15.24 16.42 7.57
C THR A 422 -14.67 15.15 6.95
N VAL A 423 -13.51 14.72 7.43
CA VAL A 423 -12.74 13.58 6.92
C VAL A 423 -12.50 12.58 8.04
N VAL A 424 -12.71 11.30 7.75
CA VAL A 424 -12.38 10.23 8.69
C VAL A 424 -11.57 9.12 8.06
N ASP A 425 -10.61 8.62 8.83
CA ASP A 425 -9.95 7.35 8.57
C ASP A 425 -10.34 6.30 9.63
N PRO A 426 -11.18 5.30 9.28
CA PRO A 426 -11.64 4.28 10.22
C PRO A 426 -10.60 3.16 10.49
N ALA A 427 -9.43 3.20 9.88
CA ALA A 427 -8.33 2.28 10.16
C ALA A 427 -7.00 3.05 10.04
N CYS A 428 -6.87 4.10 10.86
CA CYS A 428 -5.93 5.18 10.59
C CYS A 428 -4.46 4.80 10.78
N GLY A 429 -4.17 3.68 11.44
CA GLY A 429 -2.82 3.24 11.74
C GLY A 429 -2.02 4.37 12.38
N SER A 430 -0.81 4.56 11.88
CA SER A 430 0.10 5.62 12.31
C SER A 430 -0.30 7.05 11.86
N GLY A 431 -1.47 7.23 11.23
CA GLY A 431 -2.06 8.52 10.87
C GLY A 431 -1.69 9.05 9.49
N ALA A 432 -1.22 8.21 8.56
CA ALA A 432 -0.72 8.65 7.25
C ALA A 432 -1.74 9.50 6.46
N TYR A 433 -2.98 9.06 6.34
CA TYR A 433 -4.03 9.83 5.66
C TYR A 433 -4.48 11.08 6.43
N LEU A 434 -4.41 11.06 7.76
CA LEU A 434 -4.72 12.24 8.58
C LEU A 434 -3.70 13.36 8.32
N LEU A 435 -2.40 13.03 8.35
CA LEU A 435 -1.33 13.97 8.06
C LEU A 435 -1.33 14.39 6.59
N GLY A 436 -1.54 13.45 5.66
CA GLY A 436 -1.66 13.75 4.23
C GLY A 436 -2.80 14.72 3.94
N MET A 437 -4.01 14.44 4.44
CA MET A 437 -5.16 15.33 4.26
C MET A 437 -4.95 16.70 4.91
N MET A 438 -4.34 16.76 6.10
CA MET A 438 -3.97 18.02 6.74
C MET A 438 -3.05 18.85 5.84
N GLN A 439 -2.01 18.24 5.27
CA GLN A 439 -1.06 18.91 4.39
C GLN A 439 -1.76 19.47 3.14
N GLU A 440 -2.59 18.67 2.46
CA GLU A 440 -3.35 19.10 1.28
C GLU A 440 -4.28 20.28 1.62
N LEU A 441 -5.04 20.20 2.73
CA LEU A 441 -5.93 21.28 3.17
C LEU A 441 -5.17 22.58 3.47
N VAL A 442 -4.02 22.48 4.15
CA VAL A 442 -3.16 23.64 4.46
C VAL A 442 -2.63 24.27 3.18
N GLU A 443 -2.11 23.47 2.25
CA GLU A 443 -1.55 23.95 0.99
C GLU A 443 -2.62 24.66 0.15
N LEU A 444 -3.78 24.04 -0.04
CA LEU A 444 -4.88 24.61 -0.83
C LEU A 444 -5.47 25.89 -0.21
N GLN A 445 -5.64 25.93 1.11
CA GLN A 445 -6.12 27.15 1.77
C GLN A 445 -5.08 28.28 1.68
N THR A 446 -3.79 27.98 1.84
CA THR A 446 -2.71 28.97 1.70
C THR A 446 -2.67 29.57 0.30
N VAL A 447 -2.87 28.74 -0.74
CA VAL A 447 -2.95 29.19 -2.14
C VAL A 447 -4.11 30.18 -2.36
N LEU A 448 -5.26 29.97 -1.70
CA LEU A 448 -6.42 30.87 -1.82
C LEU A 448 -6.25 32.19 -1.03
N PHE A 449 -5.63 32.16 0.14
CA PHE A 449 -5.50 33.37 0.98
C PHE A 449 -4.53 34.41 0.39
N ASN A 450 -3.49 33.96 -0.33
CA ASN A 450 -2.63 34.83 -1.14
C ASN A 450 -3.39 35.57 -2.27
N ALA A 451 -4.61 35.13 -2.63
CA ALA A 451 -5.48 35.77 -3.60
C ALA A 451 -6.48 36.79 -2.99
N GLY A 452 -6.40 37.09 -1.68
CA GLY A 452 -7.09 38.23 -1.06
C GLY A 452 -8.14 37.94 0.02
N ALA A 453 -7.90 37.00 0.94
CA ALA A 453 -8.70 36.84 2.17
C ALA A 453 -7.85 36.30 3.33
N ASP A 454 -8.24 36.62 4.57
CA ASP A 454 -7.76 36.19 5.90
C ASP A 454 -6.27 35.83 6.13
N ASP A 455 -5.56 36.69 6.88
CA ASP A 455 -4.21 36.45 7.45
C ASP A 455 -4.27 35.50 8.68
N LYS A 456 -4.74 34.26 8.51
CA LYS A 456 -4.59 33.23 9.56
C LYS A 456 -3.12 32.81 9.66
N SER A 457 -2.58 32.72 10.88
CA SER A 457 -1.26 32.11 11.08
C SER A 457 -1.31 30.62 10.69
N LEU A 458 -0.23 30.09 10.11
CA LEU A 458 -0.15 28.69 9.69
C LEU A 458 -0.38 27.69 10.84
N HIS A 459 0.10 28.03 12.05
CA HIS A 459 -0.21 27.30 13.27
C HIS A 459 -1.71 27.27 13.57
N THR A 460 -2.39 28.42 13.51
CA THR A 460 -3.84 28.51 13.73
C THR A 460 -4.60 27.69 12.69
N LEU A 461 -4.20 27.76 11.42
CA LEU A 461 -4.82 27.00 10.35
C LEU A 461 -4.69 25.48 10.57
N LYS A 462 -3.49 25.00 10.86
CA LYS A 462 -3.28 23.57 11.18
C LYS A 462 -4.09 23.13 12.39
N LEU A 463 -4.13 23.96 13.44
CA LEU A 463 -4.92 23.65 14.63
C LEU A 463 -6.39 23.53 14.26
N GLU A 464 -6.98 24.51 13.59
CA GLU A 464 -8.38 24.46 13.15
C GLU A 464 -8.68 23.23 12.28
N ILE A 465 -7.76 22.86 11.38
CA ILE A 465 -7.90 21.66 10.54
C ILE A 465 -7.95 20.38 11.39
N ILE A 466 -7.01 20.22 12.32
CA ILE A 466 -6.98 19.06 13.22
C ILE A 466 -8.23 19.02 14.11
N GLU A 467 -8.69 20.18 14.58
CA GLU A 467 -9.86 20.29 15.46
C GLU A 467 -11.18 19.94 14.73
N ARG A 468 -11.37 20.47 13.52
CA ARG A 468 -12.68 20.47 12.85
C ARG A 468 -12.79 19.44 11.73
N ASN A 469 -11.72 19.21 10.98
CA ASN A 469 -11.79 18.48 9.72
C ASN A 469 -11.39 17.01 9.87
N LEU A 470 -10.48 16.66 10.79
CA LEU A 470 -9.86 15.32 10.82
C LEU A 470 -10.37 14.46 11.97
N ARG A 471 -10.74 13.21 11.66
CA ARG A 471 -11.07 12.16 12.63
C ARG A 471 -10.37 10.86 12.27
N GLY A 472 -9.98 10.06 13.27
CA GLY A 472 -9.29 8.80 13.06
C GLY A 472 -9.72 7.73 14.06
N VAL A 473 -9.79 6.48 13.62
CA VAL A 473 -10.04 5.32 14.47
C VAL A 473 -9.07 4.21 14.12
N ASP A 474 -8.52 3.56 15.14
CA ASP A 474 -7.72 2.34 14.97
C ASP A 474 -7.91 1.43 16.20
N ILE A 475 -7.86 0.11 15.98
CA ILE A 475 -8.00 -0.87 17.05
C ILE A 475 -6.75 -0.92 17.95
N ASP A 476 -5.58 -0.56 17.40
CA ASP A 476 -4.32 -0.56 18.13
C ASP A 476 -4.11 0.79 18.86
N PRO A 477 -4.09 0.82 20.20
CA PRO A 477 -3.81 2.04 20.95
C PRO A 477 -2.44 2.66 20.60
N PHE A 478 -1.48 1.85 20.17
CA PHE A 478 -0.16 2.35 19.82
C PHE A 478 -0.16 3.10 18.48
N ALA A 479 -0.88 2.59 17.48
CA ALA A 479 -1.10 3.29 16.22
C ALA A 479 -1.67 4.69 16.46
N ILE A 480 -2.68 4.77 17.32
CA ILE A 480 -3.31 6.03 17.77
C ILE A 480 -2.30 6.97 18.42
N HIS A 481 -1.46 6.47 19.33
CA HIS A 481 -0.43 7.30 19.97
C HIS A 481 0.57 7.88 18.95
N ILE A 482 0.97 7.11 17.93
CA ILE A 482 1.85 7.63 16.86
C ILE A 482 1.14 8.68 16.01
N ALA A 483 -0.12 8.42 15.63
CA ALA A 483 -0.91 9.38 14.85
C ALA A 483 -1.03 10.72 15.60
N GLN A 484 -1.37 10.69 16.89
CA GLN A 484 -1.41 11.87 17.75
C GLN A 484 -0.04 12.56 17.85
N LEU A 485 1.03 11.77 17.97
CA LEU A 485 2.39 12.29 18.06
C LEU A 485 2.79 13.09 16.82
N ARG A 486 2.53 12.53 15.64
CA ARG A 486 2.84 13.17 14.35
C ARG A 486 2.03 14.45 14.16
N LEU A 487 0.75 14.43 14.52
CA LEU A 487 -0.10 15.62 14.52
C LEU A 487 0.45 16.72 15.46
N TRP A 488 0.85 16.37 16.68
CA TRP A 488 1.45 17.32 17.62
C TRP A 488 2.78 17.89 17.13
N LEU A 489 3.66 17.06 16.57
CA LEU A 489 4.92 17.52 15.97
C LEU A 489 4.62 18.52 14.84
N SER A 490 3.66 18.20 13.97
CA SER A 490 3.27 19.07 12.85
C SER A 490 2.75 20.44 13.29
N LEU A 491 2.09 20.53 14.45
CA LEU A 491 1.59 21.77 15.06
C LEU A 491 2.72 22.56 15.72
N THR A 492 3.51 21.86 16.54
CA THR A 492 4.64 22.42 17.29
C THR A 492 5.63 23.11 16.35
N ILE A 493 5.76 22.61 15.12
CA ILE A 493 6.67 23.17 14.13
C ILE A 493 6.26 24.55 13.65
N GLU A 494 4.98 24.87 13.59
CA GLU A 494 4.52 26.15 13.03
C GLU A 494 4.45 27.27 14.07
N TYR A 495 4.72 26.96 15.34
CA TYR A 495 4.73 27.97 16.40
C TYR A 495 6.08 28.70 16.46
N ASP A 496 6.10 29.94 15.98
CA ASP A 496 7.25 30.84 16.06
C ASP A 496 7.07 31.97 17.11
N GLY A 497 6.05 31.86 17.98
CA GLY A 497 5.78 32.86 19.02
C GLY A 497 6.77 32.83 20.19
N PRO A 498 6.88 33.93 20.97
CA PRO A 498 7.71 33.94 22.17
C PRO A 498 7.13 33.03 23.27
N PRO A 499 7.96 32.47 24.16
CA PRO A 499 7.47 31.73 25.32
C PRO A 499 6.47 32.56 26.16
N PRO A 500 5.44 31.94 26.75
CA PRO A 500 5.24 30.50 26.85
C PRO A 500 4.60 29.87 25.61
N VAL A 501 5.11 28.70 25.23
CA VAL A 501 4.55 27.85 24.18
C VAL A 501 3.10 27.46 24.53
N PRO A 502 2.16 27.50 23.56
CA PRO A 502 0.79 27.05 23.78
C PRO A 502 0.75 25.54 24.09
N PRO A 503 -0.09 25.13 25.03
CA PRO A 503 -0.30 23.71 25.33
C PRO A 503 -0.79 22.96 24.09
N LEU A 504 -0.38 21.70 23.94
CA LEU A 504 -0.86 20.85 22.86
C LEU A 504 -2.36 20.56 23.04
N PRO A 505 -3.15 20.46 21.96
CA PRO A 505 -4.56 20.11 22.05
C PRO A 505 -4.75 18.65 22.49
N ASN A 506 -5.84 18.37 23.21
CA ASN A 506 -6.23 17.00 23.53
C ASN A 506 -6.90 16.36 22.31
N LEU A 507 -6.20 15.42 21.67
CA LEU A 507 -6.61 14.78 20.41
C LEU A 507 -7.38 13.47 20.59
N ASP A 508 -7.46 12.95 21.81
CA ASP A 508 -7.99 11.63 22.16
C ASP A 508 -9.52 11.49 22.00
N LEU A 509 -10.23 12.59 21.74
CA LEU A 509 -11.65 12.58 21.36
C LEU A 509 -11.88 12.62 19.84
N GLY A 510 -10.88 13.02 19.05
CA GLY A 510 -10.93 13.04 17.60
C GLY A 510 -10.22 11.86 16.94
N ILE A 511 -9.17 11.34 17.60
CA ILE A 511 -8.36 10.20 17.20
C ILE A 511 -8.51 9.11 18.27
N VAL A 512 -9.35 8.12 17.99
CA VAL A 512 -9.96 7.23 18.99
C VAL A 512 -9.49 5.79 18.83
N THR A 513 -9.16 5.12 19.95
CA THR A 513 -8.90 3.67 19.94
C THR A 513 -10.19 2.87 19.98
N GLY A 514 -10.34 1.90 19.07
CA GLY A 514 -11.38 0.88 19.12
C GLY A 514 -11.64 0.19 17.78
N ASP A 515 -12.46 -0.85 17.81
CA ASP A 515 -12.86 -1.59 16.62
C ASP A 515 -13.97 -0.83 15.86
N SER A 516 -13.65 -0.40 14.64
CA SER A 516 -14.53 0.33 13.72
C SER A 516 -15.76 -0.46 13.25
N LEU A 517 -15.72 -1.79 13.33
CA LEU A 517 -16.70 -2.70 12.74
C LEU A 517 -17.66 -3.33 13.77
N LEU A 518 -17.31 -3.41 15.06
CA LEU A 518 -18.08 -4.18 16.05
C LEU A 518 -19.46 -3.60 16.39
N VAL A 519 -19.58 -2.28 16.48
CA VAL A 519 -20.85 -1.63 16.86
C VAL A 519 -21.64 -1.36 15.59
N ALA A 520 -22.85 -1.91 15.48
CA ALA A 520 -23.72 -1.68 14.32
C ALA A 520 -24.02 -0.19 14.15
N HIS A 521 -23.96 0.30 12.91
CA HIS A 521 -24.32 1.68 12.60
C HIS A 521 -25.85 1.83 12.60
N LEU A 522 -26.39 2.60 13.54
CA LEU A 522 -27.81 2.98 13.55
C LEU A 522 -27.98 4.20 12.66
N SER A 523 -28.82 4.18 11.62
CA SER A 523 -29.05 5.34 10.76
C SER A 523 -30.03 6.36 11.37
N ALA A 524 -30.04 7.60 10.87
CA ALA A 524 -31.00 8.63 11.32
C ALA A 524 -32.47 8.19 11.15
N ARG A 525 -32.74 7.35 10.14
CA ARG A 525 -34.07 6.76 9.92
C ARG A 525 -34.43 5.75 11.01
N ASP A 526 -33.50 4.89 11.40
CA ASP A 526 -33.72 3.88 12.45
C ASP A 526 -34.04 4.55 13.79
N LEU A 527 -33.45 5.72 14.04
CA LEU A 527 -33.70 6.55 15.21
C LEU A 527 -35.05 7.28 15.18
N ALA A 528 -35.44 7.80 14.01
CA ALA A 528 -36.73 8.46 13.81
C ALA A 528 -37.90 7.47 13.97
N GLU A 529 -37.75 6.23 13.50
CA GLU A 529 -38.73 5.16 13.70
C GLU A 529 -38.81 4.73 15.19
N GLY A 530 -37.76 4.97 15.98
CA GLY A 530 -37.69 4.67 17.42
C GLY A 530 -38.22 5.75 18.38
N GLY A 531 -38.63 6.94 17.90
CA GLY A 531 -39.24 7.99 18.73
C GLY A 531 -38.25 8.81 19.60
N VAL A 532 -36.96 8.80 19.28
CA VAL A 532 -35.90 9.44 20.06
C VAL A 532 -35.48 10.75 19.36
N GLN A 533 -36.08 11.90 19.69
CA GLN A 533 -35.77 13.16 18.97
C GLN A 533 -35.44 14.39 19.84
N GLY A 534 -36.13 14.66 20.94
CA GLY A 534 -35.92 15.91 21.70
C GLY A 534 -34.66 15.92 22.57
N ALA A 535 -34.63 15.07 23.61
CA ALA A 535 -33.54 15.02 24.58
C ALA A 535 -32.18 14.64 23.96
N PHE A 536 -32.22 13.88 22.86
CA PHE A 536 -31.04 13.43 22.14
C PHE A 536 -30.29 14.59 21.49
N ILE A 537 -30.99 15.50 20.80
CA ILE A 537 -30.38 16.66 20.12
C ILE A 537 -29.72 17.58 21.14
N ASP A 538 -30.39 17.82 22.28
CA ASP A 538 -29.86 18.66 23.35
C ASP A 538 -28.58 18.07 23.97
N GLN A 539 -28.57 16.75 24.22
CA GLN A 539 -27.39 16.04 24.73
C GLN A 539 -26.24 16.01 23.71
N ALA A 540 -26.52 15.83 22.43
CA ALA A 540 -25.51 15.91 21.37
C ALA A 540 -24.89 17.31 21.25
N ALA A 541 -25.72 18.36 21.37
CA ALA A 541 -25.26 19.75 21.36
C ALA A 541 -24.44 20.12 22.61
N GLU A 542 -24.80 19.59 23.78
CA GLU A 542 -24.01 19.69 25.02
C GLU A 542 -22.65 18.98 24.84
N LEU A 543 -22.67 17.75 24.33
CA LEU A 543 -21.46 16.96 24.09
C LEU A 543 -20.48 17.67 23.16
N GLN A 544 -20.97 18.27 22.07
CA GLN A 544 -20.14 19.04 21.15
C GLN A 544 -19.42 20.21 21.87
N GLU A 545 -20.11 20.92 22.76
CA GLU A 545 -19.52 22.03 23.53
C GLU A 545 -18.48 21.56 24.53
N LEU A 546 -18.77 20.47 25.23
CA LEU A 546 -17.85 19.88 26.18
C LEU A 546 -16.58 19.38 25.48
N LYS A 547 -16.71 18.70 24.32
CA LYS A 547 -15.58 18.24 23.51
C LYS A 547 -14.70 19.40 23.04
N ALA A 548 -15.32 20.47 22.51
CA ALA A 548 -14.61 21.66 22.05
C ALA A 548 -13.83 22.34 23.19
N ARG A 549 -14.43 22.42 24.39
CA ARG A 549 -13.76 22.94 25.59
C ARG A 549 -12.64 22.04 26.06
N TYR A 550 -12.88 20.73 26.13
CA TYR A 550 -11.89 19.74 26.58
C TYR A 550 -10.63 19.78 25.72
N MET A 551 -10.78 19.87 24.41
CA MET A 551 -9.64 19.84 23.50
C MET A 551 -8.67 21.02 23.70
N ARG A 552 -9.15 22.19 24.14
CA ARG A 552 -8.32 23.37 24.45
C ARG A 552 -7.90 23.49 25.91
N GLU A 553 -8.47 22.67 26.79
CA GLU A 553 -8.20 22.72 28.22
C GLU A 553 -6.82 22.14 28.53
N SER A 554 -6.04 22.90 29.31
CA SER A 554 -4.59 22.73 29.37
C SER A 554 -4.12 21.87 30.54
N ALA A 555 -4.89 21.68 31.61
CA ALA A 555 -4.56 20.75 32.72
C ALA A 555 -5.56 20.81 33.90
N GLY A 556 -5.43 19.85 34.81
CA GLY A 556 -5.92 19.94 36.19
C GLY A 556 -7.33 19.37 36.43
N PRO A 557 -7.94 19.71 37.59
CA PRO A 557 -9.29 19.25 37.95
C PRO A 557 -10.37 19.61 36.92
N ALA A 558 -10.18 20.72 36.17
CA ALA A 558 -11.10 21.15 35.12
C ALA A 558 -11.12 20.20 33.92
N LYS A 559 -9.93 19.77 33.42
CA LYS A 559 -9.81 18.76 32.34
C LYS A 559 -10.46 17.44 32.76
N ALA A 560 -10.20 16.99 33.99
CA ALA A 560 -10.80 15.77 34.54
C ALA A 560 -12.33 15.88 34.70
N ALA A 561 -12.84 17.03 35.14
CA ALA A 561 -14.28 17.27 35.26
C ALA A 561 -14.98 17.32 33.89
N LEU A 562 -14.35 17.96 32.88
CA LEU A 562 -14.84 17.95 31.50
C LEU A 562 -14.90 16.53 30.96
N ARG A 563 -13.84 15.73 31.14
CA ARG A 563 -13.84 14.33 30.71
C ARG A 563 -14.95 13.52 31.39
N ALA A 564 -15.08 13.63 32.71
CA ALA A 564 -16.13 12.93 33.44
C ALA A 564 -17.54 13.31 32.95
N ARG A 565 -17.77 14.59 32.64
CA ARG A 565 -19.04 15.06 32.09
C ARG A 565 -19.28 14.56 30.65
N ILE A 566 -18.25 14.55 29.81
CA ILE A 566 -18.31 13.97 28.46
C ILE A 566 -18.69 12.50 28.52
N ASP A 567 -18.06 11.73 29.40
CA ASP A 567 -18.33 10.30 29.58
C ASP A 567 -19.75 10.05 30.11
N GLU A 568 -20.26 10.93 30.99
CA GLU A 568 -21.64 10.88 31.48
C GLU A 568 -22.66 11.14 30.36
N VAL A 569 -22.46 12.20 29.57
CA VAL A 569 -23.37 12.55 28.45
C VAL A 569 -23.32 11.46 27.37
N ASN A 570 -22.13 10.94 27.03
CA ASN A 570 -21.97 9.81 26.11
C ASN A 570 -22.75 8.56 26.57
N ARG A 571 -22.72 8.25 27.89
CA ARG A 571 -23.48 7.13 28.44
C ARG A 571 -24.99 7.34 28.29
N GLY A 572 -25.48 8.54 28.58
CA GLY A 572 -26.89 8.89 28.39
C GLY A 572 -27.35 8.80 26.93
N LEU A 573 -26.52 9.22 25.98
CA LEU A 573 -26.78 9.08 24.54
C LEU A 573 -26.88 7.60 24.12
N ARG A 574 -25.97 6.75 24.61
CA ARG A 574 -25.98 5.30 24.33
C ARG A 574 -27.25 4.61 24.85
N GLU A 575 -27.66 4.95 26.06
CA GLU A 575 -28.89 4.41 26.68
C GLU A 575 -30.14 4.83 25.90
N SER A 576 -30.15 6.04 25.33
CA SER A 576 -31.29 6.61 24.60
C SER A 576 -31.60 5.89 23.29
N TYR A 577 -30.65 5.18 22.69
CA TYR A 577 -30.82 4.49 21.41
C TYR A 577 -31.13 2.99 21.50
N GLY A 578 -31.44 2.49 22.70
CA GLY A 578 -31.80 1.08 22.88
C GLY A 578 -30.64 0.11 22.57
N GLY A 579 -29.40 0.60 22.57
CA GLY A 579 -28.21 -0.25 22.50
C GLY A 579 -28.25 -1.23 23.65
N SER A 580 -28.30 -2.53 23.34
CA SER A 580 -28.15 -3.59 24.34
C SER A 580 -26.94 -3.29 25.22
N ALA A 581 -27.09 -3.51 26.52
CA ALA A 581 -26.05 -3.35 27.52
C ALA A 581 -24.65 -3.76 27.00
N ALA A 582 -23.72 -2.79 27.08
CA ALA A 582 -22.26 -2.87 26.98
C ALA A 582 -21.60 -3.04 25.59
N PRO A 583 -20.60 -2.18 25.32
CA PRO A 583 -19.32 -2.61 24.78
C PRO A 583 -18.15 -2.35 25.73
N ASP A 584 -18.38 -2.09 27.03
CA ASP A 584 -17.29 -2.06 28.02
C ASP A 584 -16.55 -3.42 28.10
N ALA A 585 -17.13 -4.49 27.52
CA ALA A 585 -16.51 -5.80 27.41
C ALA A 585 -15.89 -6.13 26.04
N GLY A 586 -15.97 -5.25 25.02
CA GLY A 586 -15.66 -5.62 23.63
C GLY A 586 -14.85 -4.63 22.79
N GLY A 587 -14.61 -3.38 23.23
CA GLY A 587 -13.66 -2.47 22.57
C GLY A 587 -14.09 -1.85 21.22
N GLY A 588 -15.37 -1.92 20.83
CA GLY A 588 -15.88 -1.33 19.59
C GLY A 588 -16.25 0.16 19.69
N VAL A 589 -16.16 0.88 18.57
CA VAL A 589 -16.48 2.32 18.48
C VAL A 589 -17.94 2.55 18.12
N ASP A 590 -18.66 3.23 19.01
CA ASP A 590 -19.98 3.80 18.71
C ASP A 590 -19.82 5.15 18.00
N TRP A 591 -19.87 5.12 16.67
CA TRP A 591 -19.61 6.25 15.78
C TRP A 591 -20.47 7.49 16.04
N ARG A 592 -21.77 7.32 16.34
CA ARG A 592 -22.68 8.47 16.54
C ARG A 592 -22.35 9.21 17.84
N SER A 593 -21.98 8.50 18.91
CA SER A 593 -21.55 9.12 20.17
C SER A 593 -20.12 9.69 20.06
N ALA A 594 -19.21 8.90 19.48
CA ALA A 594 -17.80 9.27 19.33
C ALA A 594 -17.63 10.55 18.48
N PHE A 595 -18.44 10.72 17.43
CA PHE A 595 -18.34 11.85 16.49
C PHE A 595 -19.69 12.57 16.33
N SER A 596 -20.38 12.82 17.44
CA SER A 596 -21.67 13.52 17.48
C SER A 596 -21.66 14.85 16.73
N GLU A 597 -20.54 15.57 16.74
CA GLU A 597 -20.36 16.84 16.03
C GLU A 597 -20.43 16.72 14.50
N VAL A 598 -20.25 15.51 13.95
CA VAL A 598 -20.34 15.21 12.52
C VAL A 598 -21.72 14.67 12.16
N PHE A 599 -22.23 13.73 12.97
CA PHE A 599 -23.52 13.10 12.69
C PHE A 599 -24.71 14.02 12.99
N GLU A 600 -24.60 14.86 14.02
CA GLU A 600 -25.70 15.68 14.55
C GLU A 600 -25.22 17.12 14.85
N PRO A 601 -24.71 17.86 13.82
CA PRO A 601 -24.21 19.21 13.99
C PRO A 601 -25.34 20.20 14.28
N ARG A 602 -25.01 21.27 15.02
CA ARG A 602 -25.94 22.35 15.43
C ARG A 602 -26.66 23.05 14.26
N ASP A 603 -26.08 23.04 13.07
CA ASP A 603 -26.65 23.67 11.88
C ASP A 603 -27.63 22.77 11.10
N GLY A 604 -27.84 21.53 11.57
CA GLY A 604 -28.73 20.56 10.96
C GLY A 604 -28.21 19.94 9.65
N ARG A 605 -26.96 20.21 9.24
CA ARG A 605 -26.33 19.68 8.02
C ARG A 605 -25.61 18.32 8.23
N GLY A 606 -26.07 17.55 9.21
CA GLY A 606 -25.45 16.30 9.66
C GLY A 606 -25.64 15.11 8.74
N GLY A 607 -25.48 13.93 9.32
CA GLY A 607 -25.76 12.65 8.67
C GLY A 607 -24.54 11.86 8.20
N GLY A 608 -23.31 12.29 8.53
CA GLY A 608 -22.09 11.54 8.25
C GLY A 608 -20.90 12.43 7.88
N PHE A 609 -19.80 11.81 7.49
CA PHE A 609 -18.58 12.44 7.02
C PHE A 609 -18.69 12.83 5.54
N ASP A 610 -18.02 13.93 5.16
CA ASP A 610 -17.90 14.32 3.75
C ASP A 610 -16.93 13.39 3.00
N ILE A 611 -15.86 12.95 3.66
CA ILE A 611 -14.85 12.05 3.10
C ILE A 611 -14.56 10.92 4.09
N VAL A 612 -14.53 9.68 3.58
CA VAL A 612 -14.01 8.50 4.30
C VAL A 612 -12.84 7.94 3.50
N ILE A 613 -11.65 7.89 4.09
CA ILE A 613 -10.40 7.53 3.41
C ILE A 613 -9.63 6.52 4.26
N ALA A 614 -9.12 5.43 3.68
CA ALA A 614 -8.38 4.43 4.45
C ALA A 614 -7.54 3.49 3.58
N ASN A 615 -6.58 2.83 4.23
CA ASN A 615 -6.04 1.53 3.84
C ASN A 615 -6.50 0.48 4.87
N PRO A 616 -7.68 -0.14 4.70
CA PRO A 616 -8.19 -1.13 5.66
C PRO A 616 -7.28 -2.36 5.77
N PRO A 617 -7.34 -3.15 6.87
CA PRO A 617 -6.52 -4.35 7.02
C PRO A 617 -6.89 -5.47 6.04
N TYR A 618 -5.88 -6.23 5.56
CA TYR A 618 -6.09 -7.35 4.62
C TYR A 618 -5.96 -8.69 5.38
N HIS A 619 -7.09 -9.22 5.84
CA HIS A 619 -7.14 -10.42 6.66
C HIS A 619 -8.38 -11.26 6.33
N GLN A 620 -8.15 -12.49 5.85
CA GLN A 620 -9.23 -13.42 5.55
C GLN A 620 -9.96 -13.85 6.83
N LEU A 621 -11.28 -13.65 6.89
CA LEU A 621 -12.12 -13.89 8.07
C LEU A 621 -12.09 -15.35 8.57
N GLN A 622 -11.74 -16.30 7.70
CA GLN A 622 -11.65 -17.73 7.98
C GLN A 622 -10.32 -18.17 8.63
N ARG A 623 -9.32 -17.29 8.70
CA ARG A 623 -8.05 -17.57 9.41
C ARG A 623 -8.31 -17.76 10.91
N ASP A 624 -7.31 -18.32 11.60
CA ASP A 624 -7.36 -18.58 13.04
C ASP A 624 -8.63 -19.33 13.50
N GLY A 625 -9.04 -20.31 12.69
CA GLY A 625 -10.22 -21.14 12.96
C GLY A 625 -11.56 -20.44 12.73
N GLY A 626 -11.59 -19.26 12.10
CA GLY A 626 -12.80 -18.49 11.83
C GLY A 626 -13.22 -17.56 12.97
N ARG A 627 -12.32 -17.26 13.92
CA ARG A 627 -12.62 -16.41 15.08
C ARG A 627 -13.14 -15.03 14.68
N LEU A 628 -12.54 -14.38 13.67
CA LEU A 628 -13.02 -13.10 13.16
C LEU A 628 -14.37 -13.23 12.45
N ALA A 629 -14.57 -14.31 11.68
CA ALA A 629 -15.87 -14.59 11.06
C ALA A 629 -16.98 -14.79 12.10
N ASP A 630 -16.69 -15.41 13.25
CA ASP A 630 -17.64 -15.54 14.36
C ASP A 630 -17.90 -14.17 15.04
N LEU A 631 -16.85 -13.38 15.25
CA LEU A 631 -16.92 -12.07 15.90
C LEU A 631 -17.83 -11.09 15.15
N TYR A 632 -17.68 -10.97 13.83
CA TYR A 632 -18.45 -9.99 13.03
C TYR A 632 -19.77 -10.54 12.46
N ARG A 633 -20.08 -11.82 12.68
CA ARG A 633 -21.31 -12.45 12.14
C ARG A 633 -22.57 -11.73 12.58
N ASP A 634 -22.63 -11.36 13.86
CA ASP A 634 -23.84 -10.84 14.50
C ASP A 634 -24.05 -9.35 14.26
N VAL A 635 -23.06 -8.65 13.67
CA VAL A 635 -23.18 -7.24 13.24
C VAL A 635 -24.07 -7.10 11.99
N ARG A 636 -24.25 -8.18 11.22
CA ARG A 636 -25.16 -8.30 10.06
C ARG A 636 -24.85 -7.40 8.84
N TYR A 637 -23.56 -7.18 8.55
CA TYR A 637 -23.14 -6.59 7.27
C TYR A 637 -23.69 -7.37 6.06
N ARG A 638 -24.20 -6.67 5.06
CA ARG A 638 -24.69 -7.24 3.79
C ARG A 638 -23.55 -7.90 3.01
N THR A 639 -22.37 -7.31 3.06
CA THR A 639 -21.13 -7.75 2.41
C THR A 639 -20.44 -8.91 3.13
N PHE A 640 -20.93 -9.32 4.32
CA PHE A 640 -20.31 -10.40 5.09
C PHE A 640 -20.28 -11.73 4.33
N VAL A 641 -19.07 -12.28 4.21
CA VAL A 641 -18.81 -13.62 3.70
C VAL A 641 -17.75 -14.26 4.61
N ALA A 642 -18.07 -15.36 5.28
CA ALA A 642 -17.17 -15.99 6.27
C ALA A 642 -15.79 -16.39 5.69
N ARG A 643 -15.71 -16.60 4.37
CA ARG A 643 -14.48 -16.91 3.63
C ARG A 643 -13.86 -15.72 2.90
N GLY A 644 -14.46 -14.53 3.05
CA GLY A 644 -13.99 -13.31 2.45
C GLY A 644 -12.93 -12.62 3.31
N ASP A 645 -12.55 -11.43 2.88
CA ASP A 645 -11.62 -10.56 3.59
C ASP A 645 -12.35 -9.51 4.43
N ILE A 646 -11.70 -9.03 5.50
CA ILE A 646 -12.26 -8.06 6.44
C ILE A 646 -12.47 -6.68 5.81
N TYR A 647 -11.67 -6.28 4.81
CA TYR A 647 -11.85 -4.96 4.15
C TYR A 647 -13.22 -4.80 3.48
N GLN A 648 -13.93 -5.89 3.16
CA GLN A 648 -15.30 -5.82 2.62
C GLN A 648 -16.28 -5.21 3.63
N LEU A 649 -16.09 -5.53 4.92
CA LEU A 649 -16.88 -4.96 6.01
C LEU A 649 -16.53 -3.48 6.18
N PHE A 650 -15.26 -3.11 6.00
CA PHE A 650 -14.84 -1.71 5.99
C PHE A 650 -15.44 -0.92 4.84
N TYR A 651 -15.59 -1.49 3.64
CA TYR A 651 -16.26 -0.81 2.53
C TYR A 651 -17.72 -0.48 2.87
N GLU A 652 -18.46 -1.45 3.41
CA GLU A 652 -19.85 -1.22 3.82
C GLU A 652 -19.91 -0.21 4.97
N ARG A 653 -19.08 -0.36 6.00
CA ARG A 653 -19.00 0.60 7.11
C ARG A 653 -18.62 2.00 6.62
N GLY A 654 -17.64 2.13 5.75
CA GLY A 654 -17.24 3.43 5.18
C GLY A 654 -18.39 4.10 4.45
N CYS A 655 -19.18 3.34 3.68
CA CYS A 655 -20.39 3.85 3.04
C CYS A 655 -21.48 4.27 4.04
N GLU A 656 -21.63 3.56 5.18
CA GLU A 656 -22.55 3.93 6.26
C GLU A 656 -22.12 5.21 6.99
N LEU A 657 -20.82 5.50 7.05
CA LEU A 657 -20.27 6.68 7.71
C LEU A 657 -20.37 7.95 6.87
N LEU A 658 -20.55 7.83 5.55
CA LEU A 658 -20.65 8.98 4.65
C LEU A 658 -21.98 9.70 4.76
N LYS A 659 -21.96 11.00 4.47
CA LYS A 659 -23.19 11.75 4.20
C LYS A 659 -23.94 11.07 3.05
N PRO A 660 -25.28 11.00 3.11
CA PRO A 660 -26.08 10.29 2.10
C PRO A 660 -26.02 10.92 0.71
N ASP A 661 -25.82 12.25 0.64
CA ASP A 661 -25.80 13.01 -0.60
C ASP A 661 -24.40 13.61 -0.84
N GLY A 662 -23.61 12.99 -1.72
CA GLY A 662 -22.33 13.54 -2.19
C GLY A 662 -21.10 13.25 -1.32
N GLY A 663 -21.21 12.41 -0.29
CA GLY A 663 -20.04 11.92 0.45
C GLY A 663 -19.12 11.07 -0.42
N VAL A 664 -17.80 11.18 -0.21
CA VAL A 664 -16.76 10.53 -1.02
C VAL A 664 -15.99 9.48 -0.22
N LEU A 665 -15.93 8.26 -0.73
CA LEU A 665 -15.09 7.18 -0.23
C LEU A 665 -13.84 7.04 -1.10
N ALA A 666 -12.66 6.97 -0.48
CA ALA A 666 -11.41 6.67 -1.16
C ALA A 666 -10.64 5.58 -0.40
N TYR A 667 -10.74 4.33 -0.85
CA TYR A 667 -10.07 3.19 -0.20
C TYR A 667 -9.10 2.51 -1.12
N ILE A 668 -7.97 2.10 -0.54
CA ILE A 668 -7.06 1.14 -1.15
C ILE A 668 -7.29 -0.25 -0.56
N THR A 669 -7.58 -1.23 -1.42
CA THR A 669 -7.77 -2.64 -1.02
C THR A 669 -7.16 -3.58 -2.06
N SER A 670 -7.08 -4.88 -1.75
CA SER A 670 -6.73 -5.89 -2.76
C SER A 670 -7.68 -5.82 -3.96
N ASN A 671 -7.17 -5.92 -5.19
CA ASN A 671 -7.99 -5.98 -6.40
C ASN A 671 -8.76 -7.31 -6.56
N SER A 672 -8.49 -8.30 -5.68
CA SER A 672 -9.05 -9.65 -5.78
C SER A 672 -10.58 -9.68 -5.71
N TRP A 673 -11.22 -8.77 -4.97
CA TRP A 673 -12.69 -8.75 -4.86
C TRP A 673 -13.39 -8.41 -6.18
N LEU A 674 -12.70 -7.82 -7.16
CA LEU A 674 -13.25 -7.59 -8.50
C LEU A 674 -13.62 -8.92 -9.18
N ARG A 675 -12.84 -9.98 -8.94
CA ARG A 675 -12.94 -11.26 -9.65
C ARG A 675 -13.36 -12.44 -8.76
N ALA A 676 -12.99 -12.41 -7.48
CA ALA A 676 -13.21 -13.52 -6.57
C ALA A 676 -14.70 -13.75 -6.25
N GLU A 677 -15.05 -15.01 -5.97
CA GLU A 677 -16.41 -15.39 -5.55
C GLU A 677 -16.82 -14.77 -4.21
N TYR A 678 -15.88 -14.55 -3.27
CA TYR A 678 -16.22 -13.89 -2.01
C TYR A 678 -16.65 -12.43 -2.22
N GLY A 679 -16.13 -11.74 -3.25
CA GLY A 679 -16.43 -10.35 -3.57
C GLY A 679 -17.82 -10.14 -4.20
N LYS A 680 -18.55 -11.21 -4.51
CA LYS A 680 -19.86 -11.19 -5.15
C LYS A 680 -20.86 -10.25 -4.45
N LYS A 681 -20.92 -10.33 -3.11
CA LYS A 681 -21.81 -9.48 -2.31
C LYS A 681 -21.37 -8.01 -2.29
N LEU A 682 -20.06 -7.76 -2.34
CA LEU A 682 -19.50 -6.40 -2.38
C LEU A 682 -19.79 -5.73 -3.74
N ARG A 683 -19.62 -6.44 -4.86
CA ARG A 683 -19.98 -5.93 -6.19
C ARG A 683 -21.47 -5.61 -6.29
N ALA A 684 -22.32 -6.50 -5.80
CA ALA A 684 -23.76 -6.26 -5.71
C ALA A 684 -24.12 -5.08 -4.80
N PHE A 685 -23.36 -4.87 -3.71
CA PHE A 685 -23.55 -3.74 -2.81
C PHE A 685 -23.24 -2.40 -3.51
N PHE A 686 -22.15 -2.32 -4.27
CA PHE A 686 -21.79 -1.12 -5.02
C PHE A 686 -22.75 -0.82 -6.18
N ALA A 687 -23.31 -1.83 -6.84
CA ALA A 687 -24.27 -1.62 -7.92
C ALA A 687 -25.57 -0.92 -7.47
N GLY A 688 -25.92 -0.90 -6.17
CA GLY A 688 -27.23 -0.45 -5.72
C GLY A 688 -27.40 1.06 -5.44
N ARG A 689 -26.64 1.62 -4.49
CA ARG A 689 -26.87 2.98 -3.93
C ARG A 689 -25.66 3.91 -3.97
N HIS A 690 -24.61 3.46 -4.62
CA HIS A 690 -23.34 4.15 -4.65
C HIS A 690 -22.90 4.29 -6.10
N THR A 691 -22.18 5.35 -6.40
CA THR A 691 -21.66 5.63 -7.74
C THR A 691 -20.14 5.49 -7.66
N PRO A 692 -19.56 4.36 -8.10
CA PRO A 692 -18.12 4.29 -8.34
C PRO A 692 -17.71 5.41 -9.30
N LEU A 693 -16.72 6.20 -8.91
CA LEU A 693 -16.20 7.32 -9.69
C LEU A 693 -14.99 6.90 -10.50
N ARG A 694 -14.07 6.13 -9.90
CA ARG A 694 -12.84 5.67 -10.54
C ARG A 694 -12.29 4.43 -9.85
N TRP A 695 -11.67 3.55 -10.64
CA TRP A 695 -10.78 2.50 -10.15
C TRP A 695 -9.35 2.74 -10.67
N LEU A 696 -8.37 2.59 -9.79
CA LEU A 696 -6.95 2.60 -10.14
C LEU A 696 -6.33 1.29 -9.65
N ASP A 697 -6.06 0.37 -10.56
CA ASP A 697 -5.29 -0.85 -10.27
C ASP A 697 -3.81 -0.47 -10.21
N LEU A 698 -3.20 -0.56 -9.04
CA LEU A 698 -1.83 -0.11 -8.80
C LEU A 698 -0.78 -1.11 -9.30
N GLY A 699 -1.18 -2.31 -9.72
CA GLY A 699 -0.26 -3.33 -10.18
C GLY A 699 0.62 -3.89 -9.06
N LYS A 700 1.78 -4.44 -9.43
CA LYS A 700 2.63 -5.26 -8.54
C LYS A 700 3.73 -4.50 -7.81
N ASP A 701 4.09 -3.30 -8.28
CA ASP A 701 5.34 -2.65 -7.87
C ASP A 701 5.17 -1.49 -6.88
N VAL A 702 3.92 -1.09 -6.56
CA VAL A 702 3.67 0.07 -5.67
C VAL A 702 3.94 -0.23 -4.20
N PHE A 703 3.85 -1.50 -3.78
CA PHE A 703 4.14 -1.92 -2.41
C PHE A 703 5.31 -2.91 -2.40
N GLU A 704 6.53 -2.43 -2.13
CA GLU A 704 7.78 -3.23 -2.11
C GLU A 704 7.70 -4.55 -1.32
N SER A 705 6.77 -4.66 -0.36
CA SER A 705 6.63 -5.81 0.53
C SER A 705 5.27 -6.52 0.48
N ALA A 706 4.32 -6.06 -0.35
CA ALA A 706 3.01 -6.72 -0.46
C ALA A 706 3.05 -7.82 -1.52
N ILE A 707 2.50 -9.00 -1.18
CA ILE A 707 2.34 -10.13 -2.11
C ILE A 707 1.03 -9.98 -2.92
N VAL A 708 0.24 -8.94 -2.64
CA VAL A 708 -1.15 -8.81 -3.09
C VAL A 708 -1.31 -7.56 -3.94
N ASP A 709 -1.71 -7.77 -5.19
CA ASP A 709 -2.12 -6.70 -6.11
C ASP A 709 -3.25 -5.88 -5.47
N SER A 710 -3.09 -4.56 -5.46
CA SER A 710 -3.97 -3.62 -4.76
C SER A 710 -4.45 -2.53 -5.70
N GLY A 711 -5.59 -1.92 -5.37
CA GLY A 711 -6.12 -0.81 -6.15
C GLY A 711 -6.96 0.14 -5.32
N VAL A 712 -7.08 1.36 -5.83
CA VAL A 712 -7.83 2.46 -5.21
C VAL A 712 -9.21 2.52 -5.85
N LEU A 713 -10.25 2.43 -5.03
CA LEU A 713 -11.63 2.72 -5.42
C LEU A 713 -12.02 4.09 -4.88
N LEU A 714 -12.38 5.00 -5.79
CA LEU A 714 -13.08 6.24 -5.47
C LEU A 714 -14.58 6.02 -5.73
N LEU A 715 -15.40 6.34 -4.73
CA LEU A 715 -16.85 6.14 -4.78
C LEU A 715 -17.57 7.35 -4.17
N ARG A 716 -18.78 7.62 -4.66
CA ARG A 716 -19.63 8.69 -4.15
C ARG A 716 -21.01 8.19 -3.72
N THR A 717 -21.54 8.73 -2.63
CA THR A 717 -22.93 8.51 -2.20
C THR A 717 -23.89 9.43 -2.96
N GLY A 718 -25.14 8.99 -3.13
CA GLY A 718 -26.18 9.85 -3.71
C GLY A 718 -26.23 9.87 -5.24
N GLY A 719 -25.93 8.75 -5.90
CA GLY A 719 -26.13 8.57 -7.33
C GLY A 719 -26.71 7.19 -7.66
N GLY A 720 -27.30 7.05 -8.85
CA GLY A 720 -27.93 5.82 -9.31
C GLY A 720 -26.94 4.76 -9.80
N GLU A 721 -27.49 3.66 -10.31
CA GLU A 721 -26.74 2.63 -11.04
C GLU A 721 -25.87 3.26 -12.14
N VAL A 722 -24.62 2.80 -12.22
CA VAL A 722 -23.64 3.27 -13.21
C VAL A 722 -23.38 2.17 -14.22
N ASP A 723 -23.64 2.44 -15.50
CA ASP A 723 -23.38 1.50 -16.60
C ASP A 723 -21.88 1.24 -16.79
N ALA A 724 -21.06 2.29 -16.63
CA ALA A 724 -19.60 2.20 -16.75
C ALA A 724 -18.90 3.37 -16.05
N PHE A 725 -17.77 3.11 -15.38
CA PHE A 725 -16.93 4.14 -14.76
C PHE A 725 -15.45 4.02 -15.17
N PRO A 726 -14.69 5.13 -15.19
CA PRO A 726 -13.27 5.13 -15.53
C PRO A 726 -12.46 4.16 -14.67
N ALA A 727 -11.57 3.41 -15.32
CA ALA A 727 -10.66 2.50 -14.65
C ALA A 727 -9.29 2.52 -15.32
N VAL A 728 -8.23 2.54 -14.51
CA VAL A 728 -6.85 2.54 -15.01
C VAL A 728 -6.12 1.33 -14.46
N ASP A 729 -5.34 0.67 -15.31
CA ASP A 729 -4.43 -0.40 -14.95
C ASP A 729 -3.00 0.11 -15.13
N MET A 730 -2.30 0.33 -14.03
CA MET A 730 -0.96 0.94 -14.05
C MET A 730 0.10 0.05 -14.71
N ASP A 731 -0.13 -1.27 -14.77
CA ASP A 731 0.77 -2.18 -15.51
C ASP A 731 0.76 -1.86 -17.02
N ARG A 732 -0.26 -1.15 -17.53
CA ARG A 732 -0.35 -0.69 -18.92
C ARG A 732 0.32 0.68 -19.16
N LEU A 733 0.74 1.37 -18.09
CA LEU A 733 1.29 2.72 -18.12
C LEU A 733 2.68 2.78 -17.47
N PRO A 734 3.68 2.08 -18.02
CA PRO A 734 5.02 2.07 -17.43
C PRO A 734 5.62 3.48 -17.43
N GLY A 735 6.10 3.92 -16.26
CA GLY A 735 6.75 5.23 -16.08
C GLY A 735 5.81 6.41 -15.82
N ILE A 736 4.50 6.19 -15.70
CA ILE A 736 3.55 7.19 -15.21
C ILE A 736 3.27 6.88 -13.74
N ASP A 737 3.49 7.83 -12.82
CA ASP A 737 3.22 7.60 -11.39
C ASP A 737 1.71 7.58 -11.10
N PHE A 738 0.97 8.59 -11.59
CA PHE A 738 -0.50 8.63 -11.51
C PHE A 738 -1.09 9.29 -12.77
N PRO A 739 -2.03 8.62 -13.46
CA PRO A 739 -2.58 9.09 -14.72
C PRO A 739 -3.53 10.28 -14.50
N PRO A 740 -3.52 11.29 -15.40
CA PRO A 740 -4.46 12.40 -15.33
C PRO A 740 -5.90 11.93 -15.61
N PRO A 741 -6.92 12.68 -15.14
CA PRO A 741 -8.34 12.35 -15.32
C PRO A 741 -8.82 12.19 -16.77
N GLU A 742 -8.15 12.83 -17.72
CA GLU A 742 -8.68 13.08 -19.08
C GLU A 742 -8.25 12.03 -20.13
N GLY A 743 -7.65 10.91 -19.74
CA GLY A 743 -7.26 9.82 -20.65
C GLY A 743 -8.27 8.69 -20.76
N ASP A 744 -8.43 8.11 -21.95
CA ASP A 744 -9.18 6.86 -22.17
C ASP A 744 -8.32 5.65 -21.79
N TRP A 745 -8.09 5.49 -20.49
CA TRP A 745 -7.22 4.44 -19.93
C TRP A 745 -7.93 3.08 -19.79
N GLY A 746 -9.26 3.07 -19.88
CA GLY A 746 -10.11 1.91 -19.64
C GLY A 746 -11.35 2.25 -18.82
N ARG A 747 -12.28 1.29 -18.76
CA ARG A 747 -13.52 1.39 -18.01
C ARG A 747 -13.87 0.06 -17.36
N ILE A 748 -14.46 0.11 -16.18
CA ILE A 748 -15.20 -1.01 -15.61
C ILE A 748 -16.67 -0.83 -15.98
N MET A 749 -17.27 -1.88 -16.53
CA MET A 749 -18.71 -1.99 -16.75
C MET A 749 -19.26 -2.98 -15.71
N PRO A 750 -19.89 -2.50 -14.62
CA PRO A 750 -20.46 -3.38 -13.61
C PRO A 750 -21.46 -4.38 -14.21
N ASP A 751 -21.25 -5.67 -13.94
CA ASP A 751 -22.15 -6.74 -14.38
C ASP A 751 -22.85 -7.36 -13.15
N GLY A 752 -23.63 -6.54 -12.44
CA GLY A 752 -24.29 -6.91 -11.20
C GLY A 752 -23.32 -7.54 -10.18
N ASP A 753 -23.48 -8.83 -9.92
CA ASP A 753 -22.66 -9.61 -9.01
C ASP A 753 -21.53 -10.42 -9.69
N GLY A 754 -21.43 -10.34 -11.02
CA GLY A 754 -20.40 -10.97 -11.85
C GLY A 754 -19.02 -10.29 -11.73
N PRO A 755 -17.95 -10.92 -12.24
CA PRO A 755 -16.59 -10.37 -12.19
C PRO A 755 -16.48 -9.02 -12.89
N TRP A 756 -15.71 -8.09 -12.31
CA TRP A 756 -15.38 -6.80 -12.88
C TRP A 756 -13.94 -6.80 -13.40
N SER A 757 -13.71 -6.14 -14.53
CA SER A 757 -12.41 -6.07 -15.19
C SER A 757 -12.20 -4.68 -15.80
N THR A 758 -10.98 -4.17 -15.73
CA THR A 758 -10.56 -2.95 -16.43
C THR A 758 -10.33 -3.29 -17.90
N LEU A 759 -11.21 -2.83 -18.79
CA LEU A 759 -11.11 -3.06 -20.24
C LEU A 759 -11.30 -1.74 -20.99
N SER A 760 -10.60 -1.59 -22.11
CA SER A 760 -10.87 -0.53 -23.10
C SER A 760 -12.21 -0.75 -23.81
N ILE A 761 -12.69 0.26 -24.56
CA ILE A 761 -13.92 0.15 -25.37
C ILE A 761 -13.82 -1.03 -26.36
N THR A 762 -12.69 -1.16 -27.04
CA THR A 762 -12.43 -2.27 -27.97
C THR A 762 -12.44 -3.62 -27.27
N GLU A 763 -11.80 -3.73 -26.10
CA GLU A 763 -11.76 -4.96 -25.30
C GLU A 763 -13.16 -5.36 -24.77
N HIS A 764 -14.00 -4.39 -24.41
CA HIS A 764 -15.41 -4.65 -24.07
C HIS A 764 -16.19 -5.22 -25.26
N SER A 765 -15.96 -4.72 -26.48
CA SER A 765 -16.55 -5.29 -27.70
C SER A 765 -16.15 -6.75 -27.88
N VAL A 766 -14.85 -7.07 -27.70
CA VAL A 766 -14.34 -8.46 -27.77
C VAL A 766 -15.06 -9.35 -26.77
N MET A 767 -15.13 -8.93 -25.49
CA MET A 767 -15.80 -9.69 -24.43
C MET A 767 -17.29 -9.93 -24.74
N ALA A 768 -17.98 -8.92 -25.29
CA ALA A 768 -19.39 -9.03 -25.69
C ALA A 768 -19.59 -9.99 -26.86
N LYS A 769 -18.70 -10.00 -27.86
CA LYS A 769 -18.71 -10.96 -28.97
C LYS A 769 -18.47 -12.38 -28.48
N MET A 770 -17.52 -12.58 -27.56
CA MET A 770 -17.30 -13.86 -26.90
C MET A 770 -18.56 -14.40 -26.22
N ARG A 771 -19.22 -13.57 -25.40
CA ARG A 771 -20.43 -13.94 -24.66
C ARG A 771 -21.65 -14.18 -25.57
N SER A 772 -21.79 -13.41 -26.65
CA SER A 772 -22.97 -13.50 -27.54
C SER A 772 -22.90 -14.67 -28.53
N ARG A 773 -21.70 -15.10 -28.93
CA ARG A 773 -21.51 -16.21 -29.88
C ARG A 773 -21.18 -17.54 -29.22
N GLY A 774 -20.61 -17.52 -28.02
CA GLY A 774 -20.23 -18.71 -27.30
C GLY A 774 -21.29 -19.20 -26.31
N VAL A 775 -21.22 -20.49 -25.99
CA VAL A 775 -21.95 -21.11 -24.87
C VAL A 775 -20.94 -21.45 -23.78
N PRO A 776 -21.17 -21.08 -22.50
CA PRO A 776 -20.25 -21.41 -21.42
C PRO A 776 -19.92 -22.90 -21.39
N LEU A 777 -18.64 -23.25 -21.21
CA LEU A 777 -18.18 -24.63 -21.20
C LEU A 777 -18.89 -25.51 -20.15
N ALA A 778 -19.44 -24.92 -19.08
CA ALA A 778 -20.31 -25.58 -18.11
C ALA A 778 -21.60 -26.19 -18.70
N GLU A 779 -22.08 -25.62 -19.81
CA GLU A 779 -23.32 -26.04 -20.50
C GLU A 779 -23.04 -27.03 -21.64
N TRP A 780 -21.77 -27.30 -21.94
CA TRP A 780 -21.38 -28.36 -22.88
C TRP A 780 -21.61 -29.74 -22.25
N ASP A 781 -21.79 -30.77 -23.08
CA ASP A 781 -21.83 -32.17 -22.65
C ASP A 781 -20.43 -32.70 -22.29
N ALA A 782 -19.75 -32.00 -21.39
CA ALA A 782 -18.38 -32.26 -20.96
C ALA A 782 -18.31 -32.39 -19.43
N VAL A 783 -17.47 -33.31 -18.97
CA VAL A 783 -17.23 -33.57 -17.55
C VAL A 783 -15.86 -33.02 -17.18
N ILE A 784 -15.86 -31.98 -16.34
CA ILE A 784 -14.63 -31.40 -15.77
C ILE A 784 -14.43 -31.88 -14.32
N LYS A 785 -13.25 -32.44 -14.05
CA LYS A 785 -12.85 -32.91 -12.72
C LYS A 785 -11.42 -32.49 -12.37
N MET A 786 -11.19 -32.22 -11.09
CA MET A 786 -9.84 -32.09 -10.56
C MET A 786 -9.17 -33.48 -10.50
N GLY A 787 -7.85 -33.52 -10.60
CA GLY A 787 -7.08 -34.76 -10.47
C GLY A 787 -7.15 -35.40 -9.08
N VAL A 788 -6.46 -36.53 -8.95
CA VAL A 788 -6.47 -37.37 -7.74
C VAL A 788 -5.79 -36.64 -6.57
N ILE A 789 -6.43 -36.66 -5.39
CA ILE A 789 -5.87 -36.08 -4.17
C ILE A 789 -5.25 -37.18 -3.31
N THR A 790 -3.95 -37.07 -3.05
CA THR A 790 -3.23 -38.06 -2.24
C THR A 790 -3.31 -37.78 -0.74
N GLY A 791 -3.40 -36.49 -0.36
CA GLY A 791 -3.29 -36.04 1.03
C GLY A 791 -1.87 -36.13 1.62
N TYR A 792 -0.99 -36.97 1.05
CA TYR A 792 0.43 -37.06 1.38
C TYR A 792 1.21 -37.70 0.21
N ASN A 793 1.84 -36.87 -0.63
CA ASN A 793 2.46 -37.33 -1.87
C ASN A 793 3.56 -38.38 -1.66
N GLU A 794 4.36 -38.30 -0.60
CA GLU A 794 5.50 -39.21 -0.38
C GLU A 794 5.09 -40.68 -0.22
N ALA A 795 3.88 -40.94 0.28
CA ALA A 795 3.39 -42.31 0.42
C ALA A 795 2.79 -42.86 -0.89
N PHE A 796 2.03 -42.03 -1.60
CA PHE A 796 1.23 -42.49 -2.74
C PHE A 796 1.86 -42.24 -4.10
N ILE A 797 2.79 -41.29 -4.24
CA ILE A 797 3.50 -40.99 -5.49
C ILE A 797 4.93 -41.51 -5.39
N ILE A 798 5.22 -42.56 -6.15
CA ILE A 798 6.49 -43.29 -6.12
C ILE A 798 7.29 -43.10 -7.41
N ASP A 799 8.59 -43.39 -7.36
CA ASP A 799 9.45 -43.46 -8.55
C ASP A 799 9.45 -44.85 -9.20
N GLY A 800 10.08 -44.95 -10.37
CA GLY A 800 10.17 -46.22 -11.10
C GLY A 800 10.88 -47.33 -10.31
N ALA A 801 11.96 -47.01 -9.60
CA ALA A 801 12.68 -47.99 -8.80
C ALA A 801 11.82 -48.58 -7.67
N THR A 802 11.07 -47.74 -6.97
CA THR A 802 10.13 -48.18 -5.91
C THR A 802 8.99 -49.00 -6.51
N ARG A 803 8.42 -48.58 -7.66
CA ARG A 803 7.42 -49.38 -8.38
C ARG A 803 7.94 -50.77 -8.70
N ASP A 804 9.11 -50.84 -9.32
CA ASP A 804 9.66 -52.11 -9.79
C ASP A 804 9.99 -53.04 -8.62
N ALA A 805 10.43 -52.50 -7.49
CA ALA A 805 10.60 -53.25 -6.24
C ALA A 805 9.27 -53.80 -5.70
N LEU A 806 8.22 -52.97 -5.63
CA LEU A 806 6.89 -53.40 -5.15
C LEU A 806 6.28 -54.48 -6.04
N ILE A 807 6.44 -54.38 -7.36
CA ILE A 807 5.97 -55.39 -8.32
C ILE A 807 6.81 -56.66 -8.26
N ALA A 808 8.12 -56.55 -8.01
CA ALA A 808 8.98 -57.71 -7.84
C ALA A 808 8.61 -58.52 -6.58
N ASP A 809 8.27 -57.83 -5.49
CA ASP A 809 7.83 -58.45 -4.24
C ASP A 809 6.39 -58.98 -4.34
N ASP A 810 5.51 -58.27 -5.05
CA ASP A 810 4.12 -58.65 -5.28
C ASP A 810 3.63 -58.23 -6.68
N PRO A 811 3.61 -59.16 -7.66
CA PRO A 811 3.24 -58.86 -9.04
C PRO A 811 1.84 -58.25 -9.22
N ARG A 812 0.89 -58.50 -8.30
CA ARG A 812 -0.45 -57.92 -8.38
C ARG A 812 -0.45 -56.40 -8.15
N SER A 813 0.60 -55.85 -7.54
CA SER A 813 0.73 -54.41 -7.29
C SER A 813 0.61 -53.57 -8.58
N ASP A 814 0.97 -54.11 -9.75
CA ASP A 814 0.82 -53.41 -11.05
C ASP A 814 -0.67 -53.10 -11.41
N GLU A 815 -1.62 -53.86 -10.84
CA GLU A 815 -3.06 -53.60 -11.02
C GLU A 815 -3.45 -52.21 -10.50
N ILE A 816 -2.86 -51.77 -9.38
CA ILE A 816 -3.20 -50.52 -8.66
C ILE A 816 -2.13 -49.42 -8.75
N ILE A 817 -0.97 -49.70 -9.36
CA ILE A 817 0.07 -48.71 -9.61
C ILE A 817 -0.05 -48.18 -11.05
N LYS A 818 -0.33 -46.89 -11.22
CA LYS A 818 -0.58 -46.25 -12.54
C LYS A 818 0.30 -45.03 -12.77
N PRO A 819 0.64 -44.66 -14.02
CA PRO A 819 1.43 -43.47 -14.29
C PRO A 819 0.67 -42.20 -13.89
N ILE A 820 1.37 -41.22 -13.32
CA ILE A 820 0.79 -39.95 -12.87
C ILE A 820 1.59 -38.73 -13.34
N LEU A 821 0.85 -37.69 -13.73
CA LEU A 821 1.31 -36.35 -14.02
C LEU A 821 1.12 -35.44 -12.80
N ARG A 822 2.11 -34.60 -12.54
CA ARG A 822 1.96 -33.42 -11.67
C ARG A 822 1.61 -32.22 -12.55
N GLY A 823 1.12 -31.14 -11.96
CA GLY A 823 0.79 -29.91 -12.70
C GLY A 823 1.91 -29.44 -13.65
N ARG A 824 3.18 -29.47 -13.21
CA ARG A 824 4.34 -29.06 -14.03
C ARG A 824 4.67 -29.99 -15.21
N ASP A 825 4.13 -31.21 -15.18
CA ASP A 825 4.33 -32.23 -16.21
C ASP A 825 3.31 -32.01 -17.37
N ILE A 826 2.37 -31.07 -17.23
CA ILE A 826 1.40 -30.69 -18.28
C ILE A 826 1.92 -29.44 -19.02
N ARG A 827 2.10 -29.54 -20.34
CA ARG A 827 2.55 -28.45 -21.21
C ARG A 827 1.43 -28.03 -22.15
N ARG A 828 1.64 -26.92 -22.87
CA ARG A 828 0.76 -26.54 -23.98
C ARG A 828 0.83 -27.66 -25.03
N TRP A 829 -0.33 -28.13 -25.48
CA TRP A 829 -0.54 -29.21 -26.46
C TRP A 829 -0.18 -30.64 -26.01
N ARG A 830 0.75 -30.85 -25.07
CA ARG A 830 1.19 -32.21 -24.67
C ARG A 830 1.37 -32.40 -23.17
N ALA A 831 1.33 -33.66 -22.73
CA ALA A 831 1.70 -34.07 -21.38
C ALA A 831 3.04 -34.83 -21.39
N GLU A 832 3.92 -34.50 -20.45
CA GLU A 832 5.29 -35.03 -20.35
C GLU A 832 5.42 -35.91 -19.10
N TRP A 833 5.21 -37.22 -19.24
CA TRP A 833 5.30 -38.12 -18.10
C TRP A 833 6.74 -38.23 -17.56
N ALA A 834 6.93 -37.82 -16.30
CA ALA A 834 8.23 -37.72 -15.65
C ALA A 834 8.68 -39.01 -14.92
N GLY A 835 8.21 -40.18 -15.34
CA GLY A 835 8.56 -41.46 -14.71
C GLY A 835 8.00 -41.64 -13.29
N LYS A 836 6.88 -40.97 -12.96
CA LYS A 836 6.23 -41.04 -11.63
C LYS A 836 4.97 -41.88 -11.67
N TRP A 837 4.70 -42.57 -10.58
CA TRP A 837 3.60 -43.52 -10.46
C TRP A 837 2.77 -43.23 -9.22
N ILE A 838 1.46 -43.49 -9.27
CA ILE A 838 0.54 -43.37 -8.14
C ILE A 838 0.03 -44.75 -7.72
N ILE A 839 -0.07 -44.97 -6.41
CA ILE A 839 -0.77 -46.09 -5.80
C ILE A 839 -2.26 -45.71 -5.62
N LEU A 840 -3.15 -46.38 -6.34
CA LEU A 840 -4.60 -46.09 -6.34
C LEU A 840 -5.36 -46.85 -5.23
N ALA A 841 -5.07 -46.53 -3.98
CA ALA A 841 -5.84 -47.02 -2.83
C ALA A 841 -7.15 -46.22 -2.67
N LYS A 842 -8.23 -46.65 -3.35
CA LYS A 842 -9.57 -46.04 -3.30
C LYS A 842 -10.35 -46.37 -2.02
N PHE A 843 -11.56 -45.84 -1.89
CA PHE A 843 -12.46 -46.18 -0.77
C PHE A 843 -12.68 -47.69 -0.62
N GLY A 844 -12.58 -48.20 0.59
CA GLY A 844 -12.69 -49.63 0.91
C GLY A 844 -11.38 -50.41 0.73
N SER A 845 -10.31 -49.80 0.21
CA SER A 845 -9.05 -50.52 -0.03
C SER A 845 -8.41 -51.06 1.25
N HIS A 846 -8.65 -50.41 2.39
CA HIS A 846 -8.15 -50.88 3.68
C HIS A 846 -8.60 -52.30 4.06
N GLU A 847 -9.71 -52.80 3.49
CA GLU A 847 -10.22 -54.14 3.79
C GLU A 847 -9.44 -55.26 3.09
N TYR A 848 -8.83 -54.97 1.93
CA TYR A 848 -8.16 -55.98 1.10
C TYR A 848 -6.69 -55.68 0.82
N LEU A 849 -6.18 -54.48 1.08
CA LEU A 849 -4.77 -54.14 0.81
C LEU A 849 -3.79 -55.11 1.47
N ALA A 850 -4.06 -55.52 2.71
CA ALA A 850 -3.18 -56.45 3.43
C ALA A 850 -3.21 -57.89 2.87
N SER A 851 -4.31 -58.32 2.26
CA SER A 851 -4.46 -59.67 1.70
C SER A 851 -4.08 -59.75 0.22
N ASP A 852 -4.51 -58.77 -0.56
CA ASP A 852 -4.46 -58.78 -2.01
C ASP A 852 -3.23 -58.06 -2.56
N TYR A 853 -2.68 -57.10 -1.79
CA TYR A 853 -1.54 -56.27 -2.17
C TYR A 853 -0.53 -56.06 -1.01
N PRO A 854 0.01 -57.14 -0.40
CA PRO A 854 0.79 -57.06 0.84
C PRO A 854 2.01 -56.14 0.76
N ALA A 855 2.71 -56.07 -0.37
CA ALA A 855 3.87 -55.19 -0.54
C ALA A 855 3.48 -53.70 -0.50
N VAL A 856 2.38 -53.34 -1.17
CA VAL A 856 1.81 -51.97 -1.13
C VAL A 856 1.32 -51.63 0.27
N HIS A 857 0.65 -52.57 0.95
CA HIS A 857 0.20 -52.37 2.32
C HIS A 857 1.38 -52.08 3.27
N GLU A 858 2.46 -52.86 3.17
CA GLU A 858 3.66 -52.62 3.98
C GLU A 858 4.28 -51.24 3.68
N HIS A 859 4.40 -50.87 2.39
CA HIS A 859 4.90 -49.55 1.97
C HIS A 859 4.09 -48.41 2.59
N LEU A 860 2.76 -48.43 2.49
CA LEU A 860 1.91 -47.39 3.07
C LEU A 860 1.98 -47.36 4.60
N THR A 861 2.14 -48.53 5.24
CA THR A 861 2.26 -48.64 6.71
C THR A 861 3.50 -47.94 7.24
N ARG A 862 4.60 -47.87 6.48
CA ARG A 862 5.80 -47.09 6.86
C ARG A 862 5.52 -45.60 7.03
N HIS A 863 4.41 -45.10 6.47
CA HIS A 863 3.98 -43.71 6.59
C HIS A 863 2.79 -43.52 7.55
N GLU A 864 2.36 -44.56 8.27
CA GLU A 864 1.12 -44.59 9.07
C GLU A 864 0.92 -43.35 9.95
N GLU A 865 1.95 -42.92 10.68
CA GLU A 865 1.88 -41.76 11.58
C GLU A 865 1.44 -40.49 10.83
N ARG A 866 2.03 -40.22 9.65
CA ARG A 866 1.68 -39.07 8.82
C ARG A 866 0.31 -39.24 8.18
N LEU A 867 -0.01 -40.44 7.70
CA LEU A 867 -1.27 -40.74 7.04
C LEU A 867 -2.48 -40.64 7.99
N ARG A 868 -2.34 -41.09 9.25
CA ARG A 868 -3.39 -40.95 10.27
C ARG A 868 -3.65 -39.50 10.68
N ASN A 869 -2.66 -38.63 10.56
CA ASN A 869 -2.75 -37.23 10.93
C ASN A 869 -3.36 -36.32 9.84
N ARG A 870 -3.74 -36.86 8.68
CA ARG A 870 -4.45 -36.10 7.64
C ARG A 870 -5.81 -35.62 8.13
N GLY A 871 -6.18 -34.38 7.80
CA GLY A 871 -7.38 -33.73 8.35
C GLY A 871 -8.68 -34.51 8.07
N GLN A 872 -8.85 -35.01 6.85
CA GLN A 872 -10.04 -35.78 6.47
C GLN A 872 -10.09 -37.18 7.10
N VAL A 873 -8.94 -37.72 7.53
CA VAL A 873 -8.83 -39.00 8.25
C VAL A 873 -9.12 -38.82 9.75
N ARG A 874 -8.91 -37.61 10.30
CA ARG A 874 -9.20 -37.30 11.71
C ARG A 874 -10.61 -36.78 11.95
N TYR A 875 -11.20 -36.08 10.98
CA TYR A 875 -12.44 -35.32 11.18
C TYR A 875 -13.51 -35.59 10.12
N THR A 876 -14.77 -35.66 10.56
CA THR A 876 -15.94 -35.72 9.69
C THR A 876 -16.57 -34.33 9.53
N ARG A 877 -17.22 -34.09 8.37
CA ARG A 877 -17.92 -32.83 8.08
C ARG A 877 -19.21 -32.62 8.91
N SER A 878 -19.61 -33.59 9.73
CA SER A 878 -20.85 -33.55 10.51
C SER A 878 -20.56 -33.79 11.99
N ARG A 879 -20.58 -32.71 12.79
CA ARG A 879 -20.76 -32.82 14.25
C ARG A 879 -22.13 -33.47 14.50
N GLY A 880 -22.20 -34.79 14.63
CA GLY A 880 -23.39 -35.46 15.21
C GLY A 880 -24.04 -36.62 14.46
N LYS A 881 -23.44 -37.24 13.43
CA LYS A 881 -23.93 -38.56 12.95
C LYS A 881 -22.78 -39.57 12.91
N GLY A 882 -22.75 -40.45 13.91
CA GLY A 882 -21.83 -41.59 13.95
C GLY A 882 -22.04 -42.49 12.74
N ARG A 883 -20.96 -42.78 12.01
CA ARG A 883 -20.94 -43.80 10.95
C ARG A 883 -20.36 -45.10 11.48
N SER A 884 -20.81 -46.21 10.92
CA SER A 884 -20.46 -47.59 11.27
C SER A 884 -19.13 -48.09 10.64
N THR A 885 -18.20 -47.20 10.30
CA THR A 885 -17.03 -47.53 9.46
C THR A 885 -15.78 -47.94 10.24
N GLY A 886 -15.80 -47.93 11.58
CA GLY A 886 -14.69 -48.44 12.41
C GLY A 886 -13.43 -47.54 12.49
N TYR A 887 -13.44 -46.35 11.87
CA TYR A 887 -12.36 -45.35 11.94
C TYR A 887 -12.93 -43.91 12.05
N PRO A 888 -12.15 -42.93 12.55
CA PRO A 888 -12.70 -41.63 13.00
C PRO A 888 -13.04 -40.63 11.88
N GLY A 889 -12.40 -40.73 10.71
CA GLY A 889 -12.52 -39.76 9.62
C GLY A 889 -13.54 -40.08 8.53
N GLN A 890 -13.45 -39.34 7.42
CA GLN A 890 -14.23 -39.55 6.20
C GLN A 890 -13.84 -40.82 5.44
N HIS A 891 -12.60 -41.28 5.59
CA HIS A 891 -12.00 -42.46 4.95
C HIS A 891 -10.84 -43.01 5.79
N HIS A 892 -10.36 -44.21 5.45
CA HIS A 892 -9.27 -44.87 6.18
C HIS A 892 -7.91 -44.26 5.78
N TRP A 893 -6.93 -44.28 6.68
CA TRP A 893 -5.62 -43.63 6.45
C TRP A 893 -4.81 -44.24 5.30
N LEU A 894 -5.04 -45.54 5.01
CA LEU A 894 -4.46 -46.27 3.87
C LEU A 894 -5.02 -45.81 2.51
N GLU A 895 -6.09 -45.02 2.48
CA GLU A 895 -6.81 -44.64 1.27
C GLU A 895 -6.41 -43.22 0.84
N LEU A 896 -6.58 -42.93 -0.46
CA LEU A 896 -6.43 -41.59 -1.02
C LEU A 896 -7.45 -40.61 -0.42
N ASP A 897 -7.07 -39.33 -0.33
CA ASP A 897 -7.95 -38.27 0.17
C ASP A 897 -9.13 -38.01 -0.77
N ASN A 898 -10.27 -37.58 -0.21
CA ASN A 898 -11.58 -37.55 -0.88
C ASN A 898 -12.07 -38.89 -1.48
N SER A 899 -11.32 -40.00 -1.32
CA SER A 899 -11.75 -41.36 -1.63
C SER A 899 -12.39 -41.51 -3.03
N PRO A 900 -11.57 -41.49 -4.10
CA PRO A 900 -12.07 -41.47 -5.47
C PRO A 900 -12.93 -42.70 -5.78
N THR A 901 -14.05 -42.49 -6.49
CA THR A 901 -14.93 -43.56 -6.96
C THR A 901 -14.41 -44.18 -8.26
N ASP A 902 -14.82 -45.41 -8.55
CA ASP A 902 -14.45 -46.08 -9.81
C ASP A 902 -14.93 -45.31 -11.04
N ASP A 903 -16.12 -44.71 -10.99
CA ASP A 903 -16.63 -43.86 -12.09
C ASP A 903 -15.70 -42.68 -12.38
N PHE A 904 -15.12 -42.06 -11.34
CA PHE A 904 -14.18 -40.96 -11.50
C PHE A 904 -12.84 -41.44 -12.06
N LEU A 905 -12.30 -42.55 -11.52
CA LEU A 905 -11.03 -43.12 -12.02
C LEU A 905 -11.17 -43.59 -13.48
N GLY A 906 -12.34 -44.11 -13.86
CA GLY A 906 -12.64 -44.53 -15.23
C GLY A 906 -12.64 -43.38 -16.25
N LEU A 907 -12.73 -42.12 -15.82
CA LEU A 907 -12.60 -40.98 -16.73
C LEU A 907 -11.20 -40.87 -17.33
N PHE A 908 -10.15 -41.29 -16.61
CA PHE A 908 -8.77 -41.22 -17.10
C PHE A 908 -8.48 -42.22 -18.23
N ALA A 909 -9.32 -43.23 -18.43
CA ALA A 909 -9.22 -44.16 -19.55
C ALA A 909 -9.89 -43.65 -20.84
N LYS A 910 -10.62 -42.52 -20.77
CA LYS A 910 -11.26 -41.90 -21.93
C LYS A 910 -10.31 -40.86 -22.57
N PRO A 911 -10.49 -40.53 -23.86
CA PRO A 911 -9.89 -39.33 -24.43
C PRO A 911 -10.21 -38.11 -23.58
N LYS A 912 -9.20 -37.28 -23.31
CA LYS A 912 -9.30 -36.20 -22.32
C LYS A 912 -8.36 -35.05 -22.65
N LEU A 913 -8.71 -33.86 -22.14
CA LEU A 913 -7.77 -32.75 -22.01
C LEU A 913 -7.25 -32.68 -20.59
N PHE A 914 -5.95 -32.45 -20.44
CA PHE A 914 -5.32 -32.05 -19.19
C PHE A 914 -5.02 -30.55 -19.19
N TRP A 915 -5.13 -29.91 -18.03
CA TRP A 915 -4.49 -28.62 -17.79
C TRP A 915 -4.05 -28.48 -16.34
N MET A 916 -3.12 -27.57 -16.09
CA MET A 916 -2.60 -27.30 -14.76
C MET A 916 -3.33 -26.14 -14.08
N ASP A 917 -3.41 -26.20 -12.75
CA ASP A 917 -4.14 -25.25 -11.91
C ASP A 917 -3.58 -23.82 -11.94
N MET A 918 -2.25 -23.66 -11.98
CA MET A 918 -1.58 -22.35 -11.95
C MET A 918 -0.53 -22.28 -13.05
N SER A 919 -0.68 -21.35 -13.99
CA SER A 919 0.20 -21.23 -15.16
C SER A 919 0.22 -19.79 -15.67
N PRO A 920 1.35 -19.30 -16.22
CA PRO A 920 1.37 -17.98 -16.88
C PRO A 920 0.50 -17.94 -18.14
N GLU A 921 0.23 -19.09 -18.76
CA GLU A 921 -0.48 -19.25 -20.02
C GLU A 921 -1.44 -20.45 -19.97
N GLY A 922 -2.37 -20.53 -20.95
CA GLY A 922 -3.20 -21.71 -21.13
C GLY A 922 -2.35 -22.91 -21.54
N ARG A 923 -2.40 -23.99 -20.75
CA ARG A 923 -1.64 -25.22 -21.01
C ARG A 923 -2.58 -26.42 -21.08
N PHE A 924 -3.30 -26.51 -22.19
CA PHE A 924 -4.21 -27.63 -22.45
C PHE A 924 -3.52 -28.68 -23.32
N ALA A 925 -3.54 -29.93 -22.86
CA ALA A 925 -2.90 -31.06 -23.53
C ALA A 925 -3.94 -32.13 -23.84
N TYR A 926 -4.02 -32.54 -25.11
CA TYR A 926 -4.85 -33.67 -25.53
C TYR A 926 -4.15 -34.99 -25.24
N SER A 927 -4.89 -35.96 -24.70
CA SER A 927 -4.38 -37.30 -24.46
C SER A 927 -5.46 -38.37 -24.63
N GLU A 928 -5.06 -39.49 -25.24
CA GLU A 928 -5.83 -40.74 -25.35
C GLU A 928 -5.25 -41.86 -24.47
N ASP A 929 -4.18 -41.59 -23.71
CA ASP A 929 -3.53 -42.57 -22.84
C ASP A 929 -4.38 -42.89 -21.58
N THR A 930 -3.85 -43.69 -20.66
CA THR A 930 -4.50 -43.99 -19.37
C THR A 930 -3.80 -43.30 -18.19
N THR A 931 -3.10 -42.20 -18.43
CA THR A 931 -2.31 -41.51 -17.41
C THR A 931 -3.21 -40.72 -16.47
N PHE A 932 -2.86 -40.69 -15.18
CA PHE A 932 -3.55 -39.91 -14.15
C PHE A 932 -2.92 -38.53 -13.97
N CYS A 933 -3.61 -37.59 -13.33
CA CYS A 933 -2.99 -36.36 -12.82
C CYS A 933 -3.33 -36.14 -11.34
N ASN A 934 -2.47 -35.43 -10.62
CA ASN A 934 -2.73 -35.07 -9.22
C ASN A 934 -3.63 -33.83 -9.09
N ASP A 935 -3.88 -33.39 -7.85
CA ASP A 935 -4.70 -32.23 -7.49
C ASP A 935 -4.20 -30.87 -8.03
N LYS A 936 -3.04 -30.84 -8.71
CA LYS A 936 -2.51 -29.65 -9.41
C LYS A 936 -2.85 -29.64 -10.89
N GLY A 937 -3.57 -30.65 -11.37
CA GLY A 937 -4.14 -30.69 -12.71
C GLY A 937 -5.64 -31.00 -12.69
N PHE A 938 -6.27 -30.75 -13.82
CA PHE A 938 -7.67 -31.05 -14.08
C PHE A 938 -7.79 -31.87 -15.37
N ILE A 939 -8.92 -32.56 -15.50
CA ILE A 939 -9.32 -33.27 -16.72
C ILE A 939 -10.65 -32.74 -17.25
N LEU A 940 -10.78 -32.73 -18.57
CA LEU A 940 -12.02 -32.53 -19.30
C LEU A 940 -12.24 -33.73 -20.23
N VAL A 941 -13.40 -34.37 -20.10
CA VAL A 941 -13.82 -35.50 -20.92
C VAL A 941 -15.16 -35.15 -21.56
N GLY A 942 -15.30 -35.32 -22.88
CA GLY A 942 -16.52 -34.95 -23.60
C GLY A 942 -16.33 -35.02 -25.12
N PRO A 943 -17.28 -34.52 -25.91
CA PRO A 943 -17.16 -34.42 -27.36
C PRO A 943 -16.18 -33.31 -27.78
N SER A 944 -15.80 -33.29 -29.06
CA SER A 944 -15.07 -32.19 -29.71
C SER A 944 -13.73 -31.80 -29.04
N LEU A 945 -13.05 -32.73 -28.37
CA LEU A 945 -11.88 -32.42 -27.53
C LEU A 945 -10.74 -31.70 -28.26
N LYS A 946 -10.46 -32.06 -29.51
CA LYS A 946 -9.41 -31.38 -30.30
C LYS A 946 -9.81 -29.95 -30.67
N TYR A 947 -11.07 -29.72 -31.02
CA TYR A 947 -11.61 -28.36 -31.21
C TYR A 947 -11.55 -27.55 -29.91
N LEU A 948 -11.98 -28.12 -28.78
CA LEU A 948 -11.86 -27.48 -27.47
C LEU A 948 -10.39 -27.20 -27.12
N CYS A 949 -9.47 -28.11 -27.45
CA CYS A 949 -8.03 -27.92 -27.25
C CYS A 949 -7.50 -26.72 -28.04
N ALA A 950 -7.93 -26.56 -29.30
CA ALA A 950 -7.56 -25.43 -30.15
C ALA A 950 -8.02 -24.10 -29.52
N VAL A 951 -9.31 -24.01 -29.18
CA VAL A 951 -9.90 -22.78 -28.61
C VAL A 951 -9.30 -22.47 -27.24
N LEU A 952 -9.15 -23.46 -26.35
CA LEU A 952 -8.64 -23.25 -24.99
C LEU A 952 -7.15 -22.87 -24.94
N ASN A 953 -6.37 -23.24 -25.95
CA ASN A 953 -4.98 -22.80 -26.11
C ASN A 953 -4.83 -21.53 -26.96
N SER A 954 -5.91 -20.91 -27.43
CA SER A 954 -5.86 -19.70 -28.26
C SER A 954 -5.50 -18.45 -27.45
N SER A 955 -4.92 -17.47 -28.12
CA SER A 955 -4.62 -16.14 -27.60
C SER A 955 -5.89 -15.45 -27.09
N LEU A 956 -7.04 -15.61 -27.77
CA LEU A 956 -8.30 -15.02 -27.32
C LEU A 956 -8.75 -15.54 -25.93
N VAL A 957 -8.69 -16.86 -25.72
CA VAL A 957 -9.05 -17.45 -24.42
C VAL A 957 -8.03 -17.05 -23.35
N MET A 958 -6.74 -17.02 -23.69
CA MET A 958 -5.70 -16.53 -22.78
C MET A 958 -5.95 -15.08 -22.35
N TRP A 959 -6.30 -14.22 -23.30
CA TRP A 959 -6.67 -12.82 -23.04
C TRP A 959 -7.90 -12.74 -22.12
N MET A 960 -8.97 -13.48 -22.39
CA MET A 960 -10.17 -13.47 -21.56
C MET A 960 -9.85 -13.91 -20.12
N ILE A 961 -9.06 -14.97 -19.97
CA ILE A 961 -8.71 -15.55 -18.68
C ILE A 961 -7.83 -14.59 -17.88
N ARG A 962 -6.89 -13.88 -18.50
CA ARG A 962 -6.08 -12.84 -17.84
C ARG A 962 -6.95 -11.75 -17.19
N HIS A 963 -8.09 -11.41 -17.79
CA HIS A 963 -8.99 -10.37 -17.27
C HIS A 963 -10.02 -10.88 -16.26
N THR A 964 -10.37 -12.16 -16.30
CA THR A 964 -11.49 -12.72 -15.52
C THR A 964 -11.05 -13.65 -14.38
N ALA A 965 -9.85 -14.21 -14.45
CA ALA A 965 -9.32 -15.14 -13.46
C ALA A 965 -8.50 -14.44 -12.38
N LEU A 966 -8.33 -15.12 -11.24
CA LEU A 966 -7.42 -14.67 -10.20
C LEU A 966 -5.97 -14.87 -10.63
N THR A 967 -5.15 -13.85 -10.45
CA THR A 967 -3.69 -13.90 -10.55
C THR A 967 -3.08 -14.18 -9.18
N THR A 968 -1.86 -14.67 -9.17
CA THR A 968 -0.99 -14.61 -7.99
C THR A 968 -0.10 -13.38 -8.13
N GLY A 969 0.36 -12.81 -7.01
CA GLY A 969 1.36 -11.72 -7.01
C GLY A 969 2.72 -12.10 -7.64
N LEU A 970 2.87 -13.34 -8.13
CA LEU A 970 4.03 -13.83 -8.88
C LEU A 970 3.77 -13.90 -10.40
N GLY A 971 2.65 -13.33 -10.89
CA GLY A 971 2.32 -13.32 -12.32
C GLY A 971 1.78 -14.64 -12.88
N LEU A 972 1.32 -15.57 -12.02
CA LEU A 972 0.66 -16.81 -12.48
C LEU A 972 -0.86 -16.63 -12.49
N THR A 973 -1.52 -17.15 -13.50
CA THR A 973 -2.99 -17.16 -13.57
C THR A 973 -3.55 -18.46 -12.99
N GLN A 974 -4.63 -18.39 -12.22
CA GLN A 974 -5.32 -19.56 -11.67
C GLN A 974 -6.39 -20.08 -12.63
N TRP A 975 -6.08 -21.19 -13.30
CA TRP A 975 -6.95 -21.92 -14.24
C TRP A 975 -7.85 -22.91 -13.50
N LYS A 976 -8.57 -22.41 -12.50
CA LYS A 976 -9.51 -23.23 -11.70
C LYS A 976 -10.68 -23.70 -12.56
N LYS A 977 -11.25 -24.84 -12.16
CA LYS A 977 -12.48 -25.39 -12.73
C LYS A 977 -13.57 -24.32 -12.98
N PHE A 978 -13.92 -23.54 -11.96
CA PHE A 978 -15.01 -22.54 -12.05
C PHE A 978 -14.72 -21.39 -13.02
N THR A 979 -13.44 -21.13 -13.32
CA THR A 979 -13.02 -20.13 -14.30
C THR A 979 -13.14 -20.71 -15.71
N VAL A 980 -12.59 -21.91 -15.93
CA VAL A 980 -12.57 -22.59 -17.23
C VAL A 980 -13.99 -22.95 -17.70
N GLU A 981 -14.86 -23.37 -16.77
CA GLU A 981 -16.28 -23.66 -17.06
C GLU A 981 -17.08 -22.44 -17.54
N ARG A 982 -16.63 -21.20 -17.28
CA ARG A 982 -17.30 -19.98 -17.72
C ARG A 982 -16.85 -19.48 -19.09
N ILE A 983 -15.84 -20.11 -19.71
CA ILE A 983 -15.34 -19.70 -21.03
C ILE A 983 -16.45 -19.97 -22.06
N PRO A 984 -16.96 -18.94 -22.76
CA PRO A 984 -17.99 -19.11 -23.78
C PRO A 984 -17.35 -19.59 -25.08
N ILE A 985 -17.66 -20.82 -25.49
CA ILE A 985 -17.12 -21.46 -26.71
C ILE A 985 -18.26 -21.68 -27.70
N PRO A 986 -18.15 -21.23 -28.97
CA PRO A 986 -19.18 -21.42 -29.99
C PRO A 986 -19.44 -22.90 -30.28
N PRO A 987 -20.69 -23.37 -30.17
CA PRO A 987 -21.06 -24.76 -30.45
C PRO A 987 -21.28 -24.98 -31.95
N ILE A 988 -20.19 -25.03 -32.71
CA ILE A 988 -20.21 -25.23 -34.18
C ILE A 988 -20.23 -26.71 -34.58
N GLY A 989 -20.72 -27.02 -35.78
CA GLY A 989 -20.79 -28.39 -36.32
C GLY A 989 -19.41 -28.98 -36.70
N GLU A 990 -19.32 -30.30 -36.84
CA GLU A 990 -18.06 -31.01 -37.10
C GLU A 990 -17.31 -30.53 -38.36
N GLU A 991 -18.03 -30.19 -39.44
CA GLU A 991 -17.44 -29.66 -40.67
C GLU A 991 -16.73 -28.31 -40.45
N GLU A 992 -17.30 -27.45 -39.60
CA GLU A 992 -16.72 -26.15 -39.24
C GLU A 992 -15.56 -26.29 -38.25
N GLN A 993 -15.55 -27.35 -37.42
CA GLN A 993 -14.44 -27.66 -36.53
C GLN A 993 -13.21 -28.20 -37.28
N ARG A 994 -13.40 -28.85 -38.44
CA ARG A 994 -12.34 -29.58 -39.16
C ARG A 994 -11.04 -28.78 -39.35
N PRO A 995 -11.04 -27.51 -39.80
CA PRO A 995 -9.80 -26.75 -39.97
C PRO A 995 -8.98 -26.61 -38.68
N LEU A 996 -9.65 -26.39 -37.54
CA LEU A 996 -8.98 -26.29 -36.23
C LEU A 996 -8.45 -27.66 -35.77
N VAL A 997 -9.24 -28.72 -35.97
CA VAL A 997 -8.85 -30.09 -35.62
C VAL A 997 -7.62 -30.54 -36.41
N GLU A 998 -7.57 -30.27 -37.71
CA GLU A 998 -6.43 -30.60 -38.58
C GLU A 998 -5.14 -29.88 -38.15
N LEU A 999 -5.24 -28.62 -37.71
CA LEU A 999 -4.08 -27.88 -37.18
C LEU A 999 -3.60 -28.48 -35.85
N VAL A 1000 -4.52 -28.85 -34.96
CA VAL A 1000 -4.18 -29.54 -33.71
C VAL A 1000 -3.49 -30.87 -33.99
N ASP A 1001 -3.98 -31.66 -34.96
CA ASP A 1001 -3.35 -32.93 -35.34
C ASP A 1001 -1.91 -32.74 -35.81
N ARG A 1002 -1.64 -31.73 -36.65
CA ARG A 1002 -0.26 -31.40 -37.06
C ARG A 1002 0.63 -31.00 -35.89
N ILE A 1003 0.12 -30.19 -34.96
CA ILE A 1003 0.85 -29.80 -33.74
C ILE A 1003 1.18 -31.03 -32.90
N LEU A 1004 0.22 -31.92 -32.69
CA LEU A 1004 0.38 -33.14 -31.90
C LEU A 1004 1.36 -34.11 -32.55
N GLU A 1005 1.24 -34.34 -33.86
CA GLU A 1005 2.15 -35.20 -34.62
C GLU A 1005 3.59 -34.69 -34.58
N ALA A 1006 3.80 -33.39 -34.81
CA ALA A 1006 5.13 -32.78 -34.75
C ALA A 1006 5.73 -32.88 -33.33
N LYS A 1007 4.94 -32.56 -32.29
CA LYS A 1007 5.41 -32.59 -30.90
C LYS A 1007 5.56 -34.00 -30.34
N ALA A 1008 4.95 -35.01 -30.94
CA ALA A 1008 5.18 -36.42 -30.61
C ALA A 1008 6.54 -36.92 -31.13
N VAL A 1009 6.99 -36.40 -32.27
CA VAL A 1009 8.33 -36.71 -32.84
C VAL A 1009 9.41 -35.93 -32.10
N ASP A 1010 9.22 -34.63 -31.92
CA ASP A 1010 10.15 -33.76 -31.21
C ASP A 1010 9.41 -32.81 -30.27
N ALA A 1011 9.67 -32.95 -28.97
CA ALA A 1011 9.13 -32.07 -27.95
C ALA A 1011 9.54 -30.59 -28.17
N GLY A 1012 10.62 -30.32 -28.89
CA GLY A 1012 11.05 -28.97 -29.28
C GLY A 1012 10.44 -28.42 -30.57
N ALA A 1013 9.58 -29.17 -31.27
CA ALA A 1013 9.10 -28.77 -32.59
C ALA A 1013 8.44 -27.38 -32.59
N GLU A 1014 8.88 -26.55 -33.54
CA GLU A 1014 8.34 -25.21 -33.82
C GLU A 1014 6.92 -25.33 -34.40
N THR A 1015 5.92 -24.83 -33.68
CA THR A 1015 4.50 -24.94 -34.04
C THR A 1015 3.78 -23.59 -34.14
N GLU A 1016 4.54 -22.50 -34.03
CA GLU A 1016 4.04 -21.13 -33.90
C GLU A 1016 3.20 -20.68 -35.10
N GLU A 1017 3.51 -21.16 -36.32
CA GLU A 1017 2.72 -20.84 -37.52
C GLU A 1017 1.32 -21.45 -37.47
N TRP A 1018 1.21 -22.71 -37.03
CA TRP A 1018 -0.09 -23.38 -36.87
C TRP A 1018 -0.88 -22.80 -35.70
N GLU A 1019 -0.20 -22.41 -34.62
CA GLU A 1019 -0.83 -21.73 -33.49
C GLU A 1019 -1.38 -20.35 -33.90
N ARG A 1020 -0.62 -19.56 -34.66
CA ARG A 1020 -1.12 -18.30 -35.25
C ARG A 1020 -2.29 -18.52 -36.21
N ALA A 1021 -2.28 -19.60 -36.97
CA ALA A 1021 -3.41 -19.96 -37.82
C ALA A 1021 -4.66 -20.34 -37.00
N ILE A 1022 -4.48 -21.06 -35.88
CA ILE A 1022 -5.55 -21.33 -34.91
C ILE A 1022 -6.10 -20.02 -34.38
N ASP A 1023 -5.26 -19.08 -33.94
CA ASP A 1023 -5.70 -17.80 -33.38
C ASP A 1023 -6.56 -17.02 -34.38
N ARG A 1024 -6.13 -16.89 -35.64
CA ARG A 1024 -6.92 -16.23 -36.69
C ARG A 1024 -8.27 -16.90 -36.93
N LEU A 1025 -8.32 -18.24 -36.94
CA LEU A 1025 -9.57 -18.97 -37.11
C LEU A 1025 -10.49 -18.79 -35.89
N VAL A 1026 -9.93 -18.74 -34.68
CA VAL A 1026 -10.67 -18.47 -33.45
C VAL A 1026 -11.20 -17.04 -33.44
N TYR A 1027 -10.42 -16.02 -33.81
CA TYR A 1027 -10.89 -14.64 -33.93
C TYR A 1027 -12.08 -14.52 -34.89
N ASN A 1028 -11.98 -15.15 -36.07
CA ASN A 1028 -13.05 -15.20 -37.06
C ASN A 1028 -14.33 -15.88 -36.54
N LEU A 1029 -14.19 -16.94 -35.73
CA LEU A 1029 -15.31 -17.63 -35.10
C LEU A 1029 -16.13 -16.66 -34.23
N TYR A 1030 -15.45 -15.78 -33.49
CA TYR A 1030 -16.09 -14.74 -32.69
C TYR A 1030 -16.43 -13.46 -33.50
N GLY A 1031 -16.03 -13.38 -34.77
CA GLY A 1031 -16.28 -12.24 -35.64
C GLY A 1031 -15.58 -10.98 -35.17
N LEU A 1032 -14.34 -11.13 -34.70
CA LEU A 1032 -13.50 -10.00 -34.37
C LEU A 1032 -13.04 -9.27 -35.65
N ILE A 1033 -12.82 -7.97 -35.53
CA ILE A 1033 -12.20 -7.14 -36.57
C ILE A 1033 -10.70 -6.94 -36.27
N GLU A 1034 -9.93 -6.48 -37.26
CA GLU A 1034 -8.47 -6.32 -37.12
C GLU A 1034 -8.06 -5.45 -35.91
N GLU A 1035 -8.80 -4.38 -35.64
CA GLU A 1035 -8.59 -3.51 -34.47
C GLU A 1035 -8.75 -4.26 -33.13
N GLU A 1036 -9.70 -5.21 -33.07
CA GLU A 1036 -9.98 -6.04 -31.91
C GLU A 1036 -8.94 -7.15 -31.74
N ASP A 1037 -8.53 -7.78 -32.84
CA ASP A 1037 -7.44 -8.78 -32.87
C ASP A 1037 -6.15 -8.15 -32.33
N THR A 1038 -5.82 -6.97 -32.84
CA THR A 1038 -4.64 -6.19 -32.42
C THR A 1038 -4.71 -5.82 -30.95
N ALA A 1039 -5.89 -5.45 -30.45
CA ALA A 1039 -6.08 -5.14 -29.02
C ALA A 1039 -5.83 -6.38 -28.13
N VAL A 1040 -6.31 -7.56 -28.53
CA VAL A 1040 -6.04 -8.82 -27.83
C VAL A 1040 -4.54 -9.12 -27.81
N GLU A 1041 -3.87 -9.03 -28.95
CA GLU A 1041 -2.46 -9.37 -29.11
C GLU A 1041 -1.54 -8.38 -28.38
N ARG A 1042 -1.85 -7.09 -28.44
CA ARG A 1042 -1.13 -6.04 -27.71
C ARG A 1042 -1.20 -6.24 -26.19
N THR A 1043 -2.39 -6.53 -25.65
CA THR A 1043 -2.57 -6.78 -24.21
C THR A 1043 -1.84 -8.05 -23.73
N LEU A 1044 -1.63 -9.02 -24.63
CA LEU A 1044 -0.83 -10.20 -24.34
C LEU A 1044 0.69 -9.97 -24.50
N GLY A 1045 1.11 -8.82 -25.04
CA GLY A 1045 2.50 -8.53 -25.35
C GLY A 1045 3.03 -9.29 -26.57
N LEU A 1046 2.14 -9.69 -27.49
CA LEU A 1046 2.49 -10.36 -28.74
C LEU A 1046 2.91 -9.37 -29.84
N ILE A 1047 2.57 -8.08 -29.67
CA ILE A 1047 2.95 -6.97 -30.56
C ILE A 1047 3.37 -5.79 -29.66
N HIS A 1048 4.52 -5.17 -29.92
CA HIS A 1048 5.01 -4.01 -29.17
C HIS A 1048 4.77 -2.67 -29.88
N PRO A 1049 4.45 -1.57 -29.16
CA PRO A 1049 4.18 -0.27 -29.78
C PRO A 1049 5.37 0.35 -30.54
N THR A 1050 6.61 -0.03 -30.23
CA THR A 1050 7.80 0.40 -30.97
C THR A 1050 7.98 -0.32 -32.31
N GLU A 1051 7.37 -1.49 -32.48
CA GLU A 1051 7.48 -2.29 -33.71
C GLU A 1051 6.59 -1.74 -34.83
N GLU A 1052 5.51 -1.00 -34.57
CA GLU A 1052 4.72 -0.40 -35.66
C GLU A 1052 5.53 0.64 -36.47
N ALA A 1053 6.44 1.38 -35.82
CA ALA A 1053 7.31 2.35 -36.49
C ALA A 1053 8.57 1.70 -37.10
N GLU A 1054 9.13 0.69 -36.42
CA GLU A 1054 10.29 -0.06 -36.93
C GLU A 1054 9.91 -1.03 -38.05
N ASP A 1055 8.77 -1.71 -37.97
CA ASP A 1055 8.24 -2.58 -39.03
C ASP A 1055 7.76 -1.76 -40.22
N ALA A 1056 7.16 -0.58 -40.03
CA ALA A 1056 6.91 0.34 -41.14
C ALA A 1056 8.23 0.80 -41.79
N ALA A 1057 9.28 1.07 -40.99
CA ALA A 1057 10.60 1.44 -41.51
C ALA A 1057 11.37 0.25 -42.13
N ILE A 1058 11.16 -0.98 -41.67
CA ILE A 1058 11.72 -2.22 -42.21
C ILE A 1058 10.98 -2.58 -43.49
N LEU A 1059 9.66 -2.47 -43.54
CA LEU A 1059 8.83 -2.64 -44.74
C LEU A 1059 9.19 -1.58 -45.79
N GLN A 1060 9.45 -0.34 -45.38
CA GLN A 1060 9.92 0.73 -46.25
C GLN A 1060 11.37 0.50 -46.73
N LYS A 1061 12.29 0.05 -45.86
CA LYS A 1061 13.65 -0.37 -46.26
C LYS A 1061 13.65 -1.64 -47.14
N MET A 1062 12.68 -2.53 -46.98
CA MET A 1062 12.48 -3.71 -47.82
C MET A 1062 11.88 -3.33 -49.18
N LEU A 1063 10.97 -2.36 -49.24
CA LEU A 1063 10.43 -1.77 -50.47
C LEU A 1063 11.50 -0.97 -51.24
N GLU A 1064 12.38 -0.26 -50.54
CA GLU A 1064 13.52 0.44 -51.14
C GLU A 1064 14.58 -0.55 -51.66
N ARG A 1065 14.88 -1.62 -50.93
CA ARG A 1065 15.77 -2.71 -51.39
C ARG A 1065 15.18 -3.53 -52.55
N ALA A 1066 13.86 -3.69 -52.61
CA ALA A 1066 13.18 -4.34 -53.72
C ALA A 1066 13.08 -3.43 -54.98
N GLY A 1067 13.23 -2.11 -54.82
CA GLY A 1067 13.31 -1.16 -55.94
C GLY A 1067 14.61 -1.25 -56.74
N ASP A 1068 15.70 -1.69 -56.12
CA ASP A 1068 17.04 -1.78 -56.73
C ASP A 1068 17.35 -3.15 -57.37
N ALA A 1069 16.60 -4.20 -57.03
CA ALA A 1069 16.69 -5.50 -57.67
C ALA A 1069 15.60 -5.59 -58.76
N GLY A 1070 15.94 -5.21 -59.99
CA GLY A 1070 15.02 -5.10 -61.13
C GLY A 1070 14.39 -6.42 -61.60
N ASP A 1071 13.51 -6.99 -60.77
CA ASP A 1071 12.74 -8.19 -61.09
C ASP A 1071 11.23 -7.88 -60.98
N SER A 1072 10.60 -7.65 -62.14
CA SER A 1072 9.23 -7.15 -62.26
C SER A 1072 8.14 -8.14 -61.78
N VAL A 1073 8.51 -9.37 -61.42
CA VAL A 1073 7.57 -10.44 -61.03
C VAL A 1073 7.24 -10.42 -59.52
N SER A 1074 8.10 -9.82 -58.69
CA SER A 1074 7.89 -9.69 -57.24
C SER A 1074 6.87 -8.58 -56.89
N ARG A 1075 6.89 -7.47 -57.63
CA ARG A 1075 6.10 -6.28 -57.32
C ARG A 1075 4.59 -6.49 -57.54
N ASP A 1076 4.19 -7.22 -58.57
CA ASP A 1076 2.78 -7.50 -58.85
C ASP A 1076 2.18 -8.51 -57.86
N THR A 1077 3.00 -9.43 -57.33
CA THR A 1077 2.58 -10.41 -56.31
C THR A 1077 2.35 -9.74 -54.95
N VAL A 1078 3.24 -8.81 -54.56
CA VAL A 1078 3.10 -8.02 -53.32
C VAL A 1078 1.94 -7.01 -53.41
N MET A 1079 1.74 -6.37 -54.57
CA MET A 1079 0.62 -5.44 -54.78
C MET A 1079 -0.73 -6.16 -54.89
N ALA A 1080 -0.76 -7.43 -55.35
CA ALA A 1080 -1.97 -8.25 -55.34
C ALA A 1080 -2.36 -8.68 -53.91
N ALA A 1081 -1.39 -8.97 -53.04
CA ALA A 1081 -1.64 -9.26 -51.63
C ALA A 1081 -2.16 -8.04 -50.85
N LEU A 1082 -1.58 -6.85 -51.08
CA LEU A 1082 -2.03 -5.59 -50.46
C LEU A 1082 -3.42 -5.13 -50.92
N ARG A 1083 -3.82 -5.45 -52.15
CA ARG A 1083 -5.18 -5.18 -52.66
C ARG A 1083 -6.22 -6.19 -52.18
N ALA A 1084 -5.80 -7.35 -51.68
CA ALA A 1084 -6.67 -8.33 -51.06
C ALA A 1084 -6.90 -8.04 -49.55
N SER A 1085 -6.02 -7.27 -48.91
CA SER A 1085 -6.13 -6.87 -47.50
C SER A 1085 -6.76 -5.48 -47.27
N SER A 1086 -6.83 -4.62 -48.28
CA SER A 1086 -7.45 -3.28 -48.19
C SER A 1086 -8.90 -3.29 -48.68
N GLY A 1087 -9.75 -4.00 -47.94
CA GLY A 1087 -11.18 -4.16 -48.18
C GLY A 1087 -12.09 -3.44 -47.18
N ALA A 1088 -11.60 -2.45 -46.44
CA ALA A 1088 -12.33 -1.32 -45.82
C ALA A 1088 -11.29 -0.37 -45.23
#